data_AF-A0A936IFG1-F1
#
_entry.id   AF-A0A936IFG1-F1
#
_cell.length_a   1.000
_cell.length_b   1.000
_cell.length_c   1.000
_cell.angle_alpha   90.00
_cell.angle_beta   90.00
_cell.angle_gamma   90.00
#
_symmetry.space_group_name_H-M   'P 1'
#
loop_
_entity.id
_entity.type
_entity.pdbx_description
1 polymer ?
#
loop_
_entity_poly.entity_id
_entity_poly.type
_entity_poly.pdbx_seq_one_letter_code
_entity_poly.pdbx_strand_id
1 'polypeptide(L)'
;MKFKTLLSNFTLIMLILSAGCKKDDFVEVAGLCPLVISTNPTNGATSVPLDQIITITFNEEMNPATINLNSILISGPSLLTGTLEFDGLIATFTPTFPLIENTIYTGRVTQAVKDVNGNALQTDYVWTFSTGLIIGPLVVTTSPANNENNVALNKVISATFNMAMDSSTIDQTSFIIKEDFNAIEGVISYSGNTAFFTPTNLLESNKTYTGILTTRIKNLAGVSLVSDYIWTFTTSVFQPPTVISTDPFDHETNVILSKHISATFSEPMVANTITASSFTLKNGISPVSGAVSYTGNTATFIPSTPLLANTTYTARIASTVRNFAGTAMENDYVWTFSTGTIVIPTIISTDPVNNEIGVLLNKVISANFSVPMNPLTISTSSFILKSGTTVIQGTVNYFGTRASFIPTNPLNPNTVYTATITTAVKNLAGTSIAADYVWSFTTVNNIPPTVIATDPTNNATGVLLGKIITATFSVPMDPSTINANNFYIKQGSNLIPGILLYSGVTATFIPSVNLKSNTVYTGTITNSVKNAAGFNMTNNYVWSFTTVTIPPPTVISTSPINNATGVAINKVVTATFSTTMDPTTINTSSFLLKEGVNSILGNVSYSGVTASFTPFALLKANTLYTATITTIAKNVAGVSLVSNYVWSFTTIANPPPTVISTDPINNATGVALSKVLSASFSTAMDPTTINSSSFLLKEGTNSVLGLVTYSGVTASFTPLALLKANTLYTATITTIAKNLAGVSLVSNYVWTFTTIANIPPTVISTDPLNNATGVVLNKQVAATFSVQMDPATINSSTFTLSYAGIPVSGVVSYSGIIARFTPNNPLIANTLYTATITTGAKNLAGISLVSNYVWSFTTVVLIPPTVISTDPVNNATAVELNKTITANFSTAMDPLTINGTSFLLTAGNNAVAGVVTYTGITASFNPTGDLLPNTVYTARITTAAKNLAGTPLANDYIWTFTTKPPAGAPYVNLNSVARFGIIAGVGITNNAGQSEIHDMDIGISPGVRASVTGFPPGIVVNGAIFASDDVSPPGVAAMLIQAKNDLTAAYNFAKGASVPAPVLISGDQGGLTLTPGIYKSTSSLLIASGDLTLDAQGDPNAVWIFQIGSSFTSIGGAGGSIILSGGAQPDNIFWQVGSSATIGDFTSFQGNILALTSVTMNSGATAEGRMLCINGAVVLTSTNIINRP
;
A
#
# COMPACT_ATOMS: atom_id res chain seq x y z
N MET A 1 -1.27 -39.21 11.06
CA MET A 1 -1.00 -38.70 9.70
C MET A 1 -1.77 -37.42 9.52
N LYS A 2 -1.09 -36.37 9.92
CA LYS A 2 -1.48 -34.98 9.75
C LYS A 2 -0.51 -34.44 8.72
N PHE A 3 -1.00 -33.60 7.84
CA PHE A 3 -0.48 -32.25 7.74
C PHE A 3 1.05 -32.11 7.88
N LYS A 4 1.71 -32.07 6.71
CA LYS A 4 2.75 -31.11 6.30
C LYS A 4 3.80 -31.80 5.44
N THR A 5 3.71 -31.57 4.14
CA THR A 5 4.66 -30.66 3.47
C THR A 5 4.06 -30.08 2.20
N LEU A 6 2.83 -29.56 2.36
CA LEU A 6 2.46 -28.28 1.76
C LEU A 6 3.21 -27.18 2.54
N LEU A 7 4.52 -27.09 2.32
CA LEU A 7 5.39 -25.95 2.63
C LEU A 7 6.76 -26.21 1.97
N SER A 8 6.76 -26.32 0.64
CA SER A 8 7.95 -26.20 -0.21
C SER A 8 7.87 -24.98 -1.15
N ASN A 9 6.82 -24.15 -0.98
CA ASN A 9 6.70 -22.87 -1.65
C ASN A 9 6.88 -21.79 -0.60
N PHE A 10 8.13 -21.56 -0.20
CA PHE A 10 8.70 -20.22 -0.05
C PHE A 10 10.22 -20.37 0.12
N THR A 11 10.93 -19.84 -0.88
CA THR A 11 12.26 -19.20 -0.80
C THR A 11 13.48 -20.09 -0.55
N LEU A 12 14.11 -20.57 -1.63
CA LEU A 12 15.20 -19.79 -2.26
C LEU A 12 15.47 -20.28 -3.70
N ILE A 13 14.91 -19.54 -4.66
CA ILE A 13 15.62 -18.77 -5.69
C ILE A 13 17.06 -19.23 -6.04
N MET A 14 17.32 -19.20 -7.36
CA MET A 14 18.62 -19.22 -8.04
C MET A 14 19.31 -20.59 -8.19
N LEU A 15 18.90 -21.34 -9.21
CA LEU A 15 19.72 -21.56 -10.40
C LEU A 15 18.90 -22.35 -11.45
N ILE A 16 19.00 -21.94 -12.72
CA ILE A 16 18.54 -22.65 -13.93
C ILE A 16 17.05 -22.43 -14.28
N LEU A 17 16.72 -21.18 -14.60
CA LEU A 17 15.74 -20.84 -15.64
C LEU A 17 16.36 -19.75 -16.51
N SER A 18 17.31 -20.18 -17.35
CA SER A 18 17.96 -19.37 -18.38
C SER A 18 17.62 -19.98 -19.73
N ALA A 19 16.56 -19.48 -20.37
CA ALA A 19 16.39 -19.32 -21.82
C ALA A 19 14.91 -19.07 -22.14
N GLY A 20 14.51 -17.79 -22.10
CA GLY A 20 13.15 -17.38 -22.43
C GLY A 20 12.81 -15.93 -22.12
N CYS A 21 13.79 -15.06 -21.83
CA CYS A 21 13.56 -13.62 -21.88
C CYS A 21 13.35 -13.20 -23.34
N LYS A 22 12.10 -13.20 -23.80
CA LYS A 22 11.70 -12.22 -24.79
C LYS A 22 11.57 -10.91 -24.03
N LYS A 23 12.34 -9.90 -24.45
CA LYS A 23 12.23 -8.50 -24.00
C LYS A 23 10.76 -8.15 -23.78
N ASP A 24 10.42 -7.80 -22.55
CA ASP A 24 9.25 -6.99 -22.30
C ASP A 24 9.68 -5.55 -22.60
N ASP A 25 9.47 -5.12 -23.84
CA ASP A 25 9.60 -3.72 -24.23
C ASP A 25 8.37 -2.98 -23.68
N PHE A 26 8.26 -2.87 -22.35
CA PHE A 26 7.42 -1.83 -21.74
C PHE A 26 8.13 -0.49 -21.96
N VAL A 27 7.87 0.08 -23.12
CA VAL A 27 7.99 1.52 -23.31
C VAL A 27 6.83 2.12 -22.52
N GLU A 28 7.14 2.97 -21.55
CA GLU A 28 6.17 3.87 -20.94
C GLU A 28 5.57 4.73 -22.08
N VAL A 29 4.39 4.36 -22.57
CA VAL A 29 3.63 5.21 -23.48
C VAL A 29 3.03 6.29 -22.61
N ALA A 30 3.70 7.43 -22.56
CA ALA A 30 3.15 8.65 -21.97
C ALA A 30 1.85 9.00 -22.72
N GLY A 31 0.70 8.66 -22.12
CA GLY A 31 -0.64 8.95 -22.60
C GLY A 31 -1.63 8.87 -21.45
N LEU A 32 -2.65 9.72 -21.46
CA LEU A 32 -3.74 9.64 -20.48
C LEU A 32 -4.50 8.32 -20.71
N CYS A 33 -4.99 7.68 -19.64
CA CYS A 33 -5.90 6.55 -19.82
C CYS A 33 -7.27 7.09 -20.25
N PRO A 34 -7.97 6.38 -21.16
CA PRO A 34 -9.30 6.79 -21.54
C PRO A 34 -10.25 6.79 -20.33
N LEU A 35 -11.15 7.77 -20.32
CA LEU A 35 -12.13 8.06 -19.28
C LEU A 35 -13.46 8.46 -19.95
N VAL A 36 -14.57 8.00 -19.40
CA VAL A 36 -15.89 8.53 -19.77
C VAL A 36 -16.08 9.89 -19.11
N ILE A 37 -16.17 10.96 -19.91
CA ILE A 37 -16.38 12.33 -19.44
C ILE A 37 -17.85 12.60 -19.14
N SER A 38 -18.76 12.06 -19.97
CA SER A 38 -20.20 12.28 -19.81
C SER A 38 -21.03 11.17 -20.43
N THR A 39 -22.23 10.99 -19.91
CA THR A 39 -23.27 10.17 -20.51
C THR A 39 -24.54 10.98 -20.68
N ASN A 40 -25.33 10.66 -21.69
CA ASN A 40 -26.70 11.14 -21.83
C ASN A 40 -27.61 9.92 -22.07
N PRO A 41 -28.49 9.54 -21.15
CA PRO A 41 -28.81 10.24 -19.89
C PRO A 41 -27.63 10.34 -18.92
N THR A 42 -27.57 11.43 -18.18
CA THR A 42 -26.58 11.62 -17.11
C THR A 42 -26.84 10.62 -15.99
N ASN A 43 -25.79 10.27 -15.24
CA ASN A 43 -25.92 9.36 -14.10
C ASN A 43 -26.96 9.88 -13.08
N GLY A 44 -27.95 9.07 -12.76
CA GLY A 44 -29.08 9.39 -11.90
C GLY A 44 -30.21 10.21 -12.55
N ALA A 45 -30.20 10.45 -13.86
CA ALA A 45 -31.27 11.18 -14.53
C ALA A 45 -32.62 10.48 -14.34
N THR A 46 -33.67 11.23 -14.01
CA THR A 46 -35.06 10.73 -13.90
C THR A 46 -35.92 11.32 -15.00
N SER A 47 -37.10 10.75 -15.24
CA SER A 47 -38.01 11.16 -16.33
C SER A 47 -37.36 11.13 -17.73
N VAL A 48 -36.45 10.19 -17.94
CA VAL A 48 -35.80 10.01 -19.25
C VAL A 48 -36.85 9.59 -20.29
N PRO A 49 -36.92 10.26 -21.45
CA PRO A 49 -37.85 9.90 -22.53
C PRO A 49 -37.72 8.43 -22.94
N LEU A 50 -38.83 7.80 -23.30
CA LEU A 50 -38.84 6.37 -23.66
C LEU A 50 -38.09 6.09 -24.97
N ASP A 51 -37.94 7.07 -25.84
CA ASP A 51 -37.20 7.01 -27.10
C ASP A 51 -35.75 7.50 -26.96
N GLN A 52 -35.26 7.66 -25.73
CA GLN A 52 -33.93 8.20 -25.46
C GLN A 52 -32.81 7.38 -26.14
N ILE A 53 -32.03 8.06 -26.96
CA ILE A 53 -30.75 7.58 -27.47
C ILE A 53 -29.69 7.77 -26.39
N ILE A 54 -28.91 6.73 -26.13
CA ILE A 54 -27.92 6.72 -25.05
C ILE A 54 -26.55 7.04 -25.64
N THR A 55 -25.91 8.10 -25.17
CA THR A 55 -24.58 8.50 -25.65
C THR A 55 -23.56 8.49 -24.51
N ILE A 56 -22.33 8.12 -24.85
CA ILE A 56 -21.17 8.05 -23.96
C ILE A 56 -20.05 8.83 -24.62
N THR A 57 -19.53 9.86 -23.95
CA THR A 57 -18.43 10.69 -24.43
C THR A 57 -17.15 10.36 -23.69
N PHE A 58 -16.08 10.06 -24.42
CA PHE A 58 -14.76 9.79 -23.86
C PHE A 58 -13.88 11.06 -23.86
N ASN A 59 -12.84 11.06 -23.03
CA ASN A 59 -11.86 12.15 -22.94
C ASN A 59 -10.89 12.23 -24.11
N GLU A 60 -10.82 11.18 -24.91
CA GLU A 60 -9.90 11.03 -26.03
C GLU A 60 -10.45 10.06 -27.06
N GLU A 61 -9.75 9.99 -28.20
CA GLU A 61 -10.16 9.19 -29.34
C GLU A 61 -10.02 7.69 -29.05
N MET A 62 -11.14 6.95 -29.15
CA MET A 62 -11.16 5.52 -28.83
C MET A 62 -10.89 4.66 -30.05
N ASN A 63 -10.33 3.46 -29.84
CA ASN A 63 -10.20 2.47 -30.89
C ASN A 63 -11.59 1.89 -31.25
N PRO A 64 -12.11 2.14 -32.47
CA PRO A 64 -13.44 1.70 -32.87
C PRO A 64 -13.65 0.18 -32.77
N ALA A 65 -12.60 -0.63 -32.94
CA ALA A 65 -12.69 -2.08 -32.87
C ALA A 65 -13.03 -2.60 -31.46
N THR A 66 -12.78 -1.78 -30.43
CA THR A 66 -13.05 -2.12 -29.02
C THR A 66 -14.39 -1.61 -28.51
N ILE A 67 -15.09 -0.76 -29.29
CA ILE A 67 -16.41 -0.23 -28.98
C ILE A 67 -17.47 -1.11 -29.65
N ASN A 68 -18.10 -2.00 -28.89
CA ASN A 68 -19.10 -2.94 -29.38
C ASN A 68 -20.11 -3.33 -28.27
N LEU A 69 -21.12 -4.11 -28.60
CA LEU A 69 -22.19 -4.51 -27.68
C LEU A 69 -21.74 -5.42 -26.51
N ASN A 70 -20.48 -5.89 -26.50
CA ASN A 70 -19.91 -6.60 -25.34
C ASN A 70 -19.12 -5.67 -24.42
N SER A 71 -18.75 -4.48 -24.90
CA SER A 71 -17.96 -3.49 -24.16
C SER A 71 -18.76 -2.27 -23.70
N ILE A 72 -19.92 -2.01 -24.32
CA ILE A 72 -20.93 -1.07 -23.83
C ILE A 72 -22.26 -1.82 -23.62
N LEU A 73 -22.70 -1.92 -22.37
CA LEU A 73 -23.86 -2.70 -21.94
C LEU A 73 -24.91 -1.78 -21.30
N ILE A 74 -26.15 -1.80 -21.79
CA ILE A 74 -27.28 -1.11 -21.15
C ILE A 74 -28.28 -2.15 -20.66
N SER A 75 -28.52 -2.19 -19.35
CA SER A 75 -29.37 -3.20 -18.70
C SER A 75 -30.50 -2.55 -17.92
N GLY A 76 -31.74 -2.94 -18.21
CA GLY A 76 -32.89 -2.68 -17.35
C GLY A 76 -33.23 -3.93 -16.54
N PRO A 77 -34.47 -4.46 -16.63
CA PRO A 77 -34.82 -5.80 -16.13
C PRO A 77 -34.05 -6.93 -16.84
N SER A 78 -33.58 -6.66 -18.07
CA SER A 78 -32.71 -7.52 -18.87
C SER A 78 -31.78 -6.64 -19.72
N LEU A 79 -30.76 -7.24 -20.35
CA LEU A 79 -29.83 -6.53 -21.24
C LEU A 79 -30.60 -6.05 -22.49
N LEU A 80 -30.55 -4.74 -22.77
CA LEU A 80 -31.20 -4.16 -23.94
C LEU A 80 -30.47 -4.56 -25.22
N THR A 81 -31.23 -4.82 -26.28
CA THR A 81 -30.71 -5.00 -27.64
C THR A 81 -30.81 -3.68 -28.39
N GLY A 82 -29.80 -3.35 -29.19
CA GLY A 82 -29.71 -2.06 -29.89
C GLY A 82 -28.58 -2.03 -30.91
N THR A 83 -28.50 -0.92 -31.64
CA THR A 83 -27.38 -0.61 -32.54
C THR A 83 -26.41 0.32 -31.85
N LEU A 84 -25.11 0.12 -32.07
CA LEU A 84 -24.04 0.96 -31.52
C LEU A 84 -23.28 1.62 -32.67
N GLU A 85 -23.26 2.94 -32.67
CA GLU A 85 -22.48 3.77 -33.59
C GLU A 85 -21.38 4.50 -32.81
N PHE A 86 -20.25 4.78 -33.46
CA PHE A 86 -19.10 5.42 -32.82
C PHE A 86 -18.45 6.42 -33.77
N ASP A 87 -18.20 7.64 -33.28
CA ASP A 87 -17.70 8.78 -34.08
C ASP A 87 -16.33 9.33 -33.60
N GLY A 88 -15.53 8.48 -32.95
CA GLY A 88 -14.19 8.82 -32.47
C GLY A 88 -14.17 9.24 -31.00
N LEU A 89 -15.09 10.10 -30.56
CA LEU A 89 -15.19 10.50 -29.14
C LEU A 89 -16.50 10.06 -28.48
N ILE A 90 -17.54 9.80 -29.26
CA ILE A 90 -18.88 9.51 -28.75
C ILE A 90 -19.31 8.13 -29.26
N ALA A 91 -19.66 7.26 -28.32
CA ALA A 91 -20.41 6.04 -28.60
C ALA A 91 -21.90 6.30 -28.40
N THR A 92 -22.69 5.99 -29.42
CA THR A 92 -24.14 6.20 -29.47
C THR A 92 -24.85 4.86 -29.55
N PHE A 93 -25.54 4.48 -28.49
CA PHE A 93 -26.39 3.31 -28.43
C PHE A 93 -27.85 3.70 -28.66
N THR A 94 -28.45 3.13 -29.70
CA THR A 94 -29.87 3.28 -30.02
C THR A 94 -30.59 1.98 -29.67
N PRO A 95 -31.47 1.98 -28.65
CA PRO A 95 -32.27 0.81 -28.32
C PRO A 95 -33.14 0.35 -29.52
N THR A 96 -33.25 -0.96 -29.73
CA THR A 96 -34.09 -1.53 -30.82
C THR A 96 -35.58 -1.28 -30.57
N PHE A 97 -35.97 -1.22 -29.30
CA PHE A 97 -37.31 -0.89 -28.84
C PHE A 97 -37.25 0.25 -27.83
N PRO A 98 -38.32 1.08 -27.71
CA PRO A 98 -38.41 2.10 -26.68
C PRO A 98 -38.15 1.55 -25.28
N LEU A 99 -37.52 2.35 -24.44
CA LEU A 99 -37.30 2.07 -23.03
C LEU A 99 -38.66 1.91 -22.32
N ILE A 100 -38.74 0.94 -21.41
CA ILE A 100 -39.88 0.69 -20.54
C ILE A 100 -40.06 1.87 -19.57
N GLU A 101 -41.30 2.31 -19.38
CA GLU A 101 -41.69 3.38 -18.44
C GLU A 101 -41.39 3.02 -16.98
N ASN A 102 -41.16 4.01 -16.11
CA ASN A 102 -40.92 3.85 -14.66
C ASN A 102 -39.82 2.83 -14.30
N THR A 103 -38.82 2.67 -15.18
CA THR A 103 -37.80 1.63 -15.07
C THR A 103 -36.43 2.26 -14.87
N ILE A 104 -35.62 1.66 -13.99
CA ILE A 104 -34.20 2.02 -13.82
C ILE A 104 -33.38 1.20 -14.81
N TYR A 105 -32.53 1.89 -15.57
CA TYR A 105 -31.52 1.32 -16.44
C TYR A 105 -30.13 1.57 -15.87
N THR A 106 -29.23 0.63 -16.10
CA THR A 106 -27.80 0.69 -15.76
C THR A 106 -26.99 0.60 -17.05
N GLY A 107 -26.20 1.62 -17.34
CA GLY A 107 -25.18 1.57 -18.38
C GLY A 107 -23.82 1.15 -17.79
N ARG A 108 -23.06 0.35 -18.54
CA ARG A 108 -21.70 -0.07 -18.19
C ARG A 108 -20.79 -0.02 -19.41
N VAL A 109 -19.68 0.70 -19.30
CA VAL A 109 -18.53 0.62 -20.22
C VAL A 109 -17.46 -0.23 -19.56
N THR A 110 -17.01 -1.31 -20.20
CA THR A 110 -16.05 -2.23 -19.61
C THR A 110 -14.60 -1.81 -19.89
N GLN A 111 -13.66 -2.33 -19.09
CA GLN A 111 -12.22 -2.22 -19.35
C GLN A 111 -11.74 -2.85 -20.67
N ALA A 112 -12.62 -3.51 -21.43
CA ALA A 112 -12.29 -3.99 -22.77
C ALA A 112 -12.14 -2.85 -23.79
N VAL A 113 -12.71 -1.67 -23.50
CA VAL A 113 -12.60 -0.46 -24.31
C VAL A 113 -11.20 0.14 -24.20
N LYS A 114 -10.58 0.46 -25.34
CA LYS A 114 -9.22 1.01 -25.43
C LYS A 114 -9.15 2.27 -26.30
N ASP A 115 -8.18 3.14 -26.02
CA ASP A 115 -7.83 4.26 -26.90
C ASP A 115 -7.13 3.79 -28.19
N VAL A 116 -6.87 4.70 -29.13
CA VAL A 116 -6.13 4.41 -30.38
C VAL A 116 -4.68 3.95 -30.14
N ASN A 117 -4.13 4.19 -28.94
CA ASN A 117 -2.77 3.81 -28.53
C ASN A 117 -2.73 2.47 -27.79
N GLY A 118 -3.88 1.84 -27.53
CA GLY A 118 -4.01 0.55 -26.85
C GLY A 118 -4.18 0.61 -25.33
N ASN A 119 -4.27 1.79 -24.72
CA ASN A 119 -4.54 1.95 -23.29
C ASN A 119 -6.00 1.65 -23.00
N ALA A 120 -6.27 0.80 -21.99
CA ALA A 120 -7.62 0.44 -21.59
C ALA A 120 -8.21 1.44 -20.58
N LEU A 121 -9.53 1.48 -20.49
CA LEU A 121 -10.22 2.05 -19.32
C LEU A 121 -9.62 1.40 -18.05
N GLN A 122 -9.31 2.15 -17.00
CA GLN A 122 -8.68 1.59 -15.79
C GLN A 122 -9.66 0.78 -14.92
N THR A 123 -10.93 1.18 -14.91
CA THR A 123 -12.02 0.51 -14.21
C THR A 123 -13.26 0.59 -15.06
N ASP A 124 -14.19 -0.34 -14.90
CA ASP A 124 -15.49 -0.24 -15.57
C ASP A 124 -16.22 1.04 -15.14
N TYR A 125 -16.82 1.74 -16.11
CA TYR A 125 -17.62 2.93 -15.86
C TYR A 125 -19.09 2.54 -15.83
N VAL A 126 -19.74 2.69 -14.68
CA VAL A 126 -21.16 2.30 -14.48
C VAL A 126 -21.97 3.52 -14.10
N TRP A 127 -23.13 3.70 -14.75
CA TRP A 127 -24.09 4.75 -14.44
C TRP A 127 -25.52 4.23 -14.49
N THR A 128 -26.47 4.94 -13.89
CA THR A 128 -27.88 4.59 -13.92
C THR A 128 -28.74 5.77 -14.41
N PHE A 129 -29.96 5.50 -14.86
CA PHE A 129 -30.98 6.51 -15.16
C PHE A 129 -32.37 5.87 -15.12
N SER A 130 -33.45 6.66 -15.01
CA SER A 130 -34.82 6.16 -14.97
C SER A 130 -35.77 6.92 -15.89
N THR A 131 -36.72 6.19 -16.48
CA THR A 131 -37.74 6.75 -17.37
C THR A 131 -38.93 7.39 -16.64
N GLY A 132 -39.11 7.13 -15.34
CA GLY A 132 -40.20 7.67 -14.51
C GLY A 132 -39.81 8.82 -13.59
N LEU A 133 -40.79 9.68 -13.26
CA LEU A 133 -40.69 10.77 -12.25
C LEU A 133 -40.92 10.26 -10.81
N ILE A 134 -41.71 9.20 -10.66
CA ILE A 134 -42.02 8.55 -9.38
C ILE A 134 -41.58 7.09 -9.48
N ILE A 135 -40.47 6.74 -8.82
CA ILE A 135 -39.95 5.38 -8.84
C ILE A 135 -40.77 4.55 -7.85
N GLY A 136 -41.51 3.57 -8.37
CA GLY A 136 -42.25 2.60 -7.54
C GLY A 136 -41.29 1.58 -6.91
N PRO A 137 -41.63 1.03 -5.74
CA PRO A 137 -40.87 -0.07 -5.18
C PRO A 137 -40.95 -1.31 -6.08
N LEU A 138 -39.82 -1.99 -6.24
CA LEU A 138 -39.67 -3.23 -7.00
C LEU A 138 -38.94 -4.26 -6.14
N VAL A 139 -39.39 -5.51 -6.18
CA VAL A 139 -38.68 -6.63 -5.57
C VAL A 139 -37.51 -7.01 -6.48
N VAL A 140 -36.30 -6.85 -5.96
CA VAL A 140 -35.04 -7.10 -6.68
C VAL A 140 -34.64 -8.56 -6.61
N THR A 141 -34.72 -9.15 -5.42
CA THR A 141 -34.39 -10.56 -5.17
C THR A 141 -35.24 -11.14 -4.06
N THR A 142 -35.50 -12.45 -4.13
CA THR A 142 -36.03 -13.24 -3.02
C THR A 142 -35.05 -14.35 -2.64
N SER A 143 -35.07 -14.77 -1.37
CA SER A 143 -34.38 -15.96 -0.88
C SER A 143 -35.35 -16.74 -0.01
N PRO A 144 -35.85 -17.92 -0.42
CA PRO A 144 -35.49 -18.62 -1.65
C PRO A 144 -35.83 -17.86 -2.93
N ALA A 145 -35.05 -18.09 -3.98
CA ALA A 145 -35.32 -17.60 -5.31
C ALA A 145 -36.59 -18.25 -5.87
N ASN A 146 -37.22 -17.63 -6.88
CA ASN A 146 -38.41 -18.19 -7.49
C ASN A 146 -38.11 -19.55 -8.14
N ASN A 147 -38.94 -20.55 -7.84
CA ASN A 147 -38.82 -21.96 -8.18
C ASN A 147 -37.55 -22.64 -7.65
N GLU A 148 -36.93 -22.10 -6.59
CA GLU A 148 -35.79 -22.76 -5.95
C GLU A 148 -36.23 -24.11 -5.36
N ASN A 149 -35.51 -25.18 -5.73
CA ASN A 149 -35.70 -26.52 -5.21
C ASN A 149 -34.67 -26.80 -4.12
N ASN A 150 -34.94 -27.81 -3.28
CA ASN A 150 -34.06 -28.22 -2.19
C ASN A 150 -33.85 -27.16 -1.12
N VAL A 151 -34.86 -26.32 -0.88
CA VAL A 151 -34.81 -25.32 0.19
C VAL A 151 -34.85 -26.02 1.55
N ALA A 152 -33.89 -25.70 2.42
CA ALA A 152 -33.83 -26.24 3.77
C ALA A 152 -35.11 -25.95 4.57
N LEU A 153 -35.56 -26.91 5.38
CA LEU A 153 -36.84 -26.83 6.11
C LEU A 153 -36.90 -25.68 7.13
N ASN A 154 -35.75 -25.17 7.58
CA ASN A 154 -35.63 -24.06 8.52
C ASN A 154 -35.30 -22.72 7.85
N LYS A 155 -35.46 -22.61 6.53
CA LYS A 155 -35.05 -21.42 5.77
C LYS A 155 -35.87 -20.19 6.21
N VAL A 156 -35.17 -19.12 6.57
CA VAL A 156 -35.75 -17.76 6.66
C VAL A 156 -36.00 -17.26 5.25
N ILE A 157 -37.24 -16.90 4.95
CA ILE A 157 -37.64 -16.37 3.65
C ILE A 157 -37.42 -14.86 3.64
N SER A 158 -36.85 -14.30 2.58
CA SER A 158 -36.60 -12.87 2.48
C SER A 158 -36.89 -12.32 1.09
N ALA A 159 -37.15 -11.02 1.04
CA ALA A 159 -37.32 -10.25 -0.18
C ALA A 159 -36.68 -8.87 -0.05
N THR A 160 -35.81 -8.54 -1.01
CA THR A 160 -35.06 -7.29 -1.07
C THR A 160 -35.66 -6.37 -2.10
N PHE A 161 -35.87 -5.10 -1.74
CA PHE A 161 -36.45 -4.08 -2.59
C PHE A 161 -35.36 -3.15 -3.17
N ASN A 162 -35.64 -2.54 -4.32
CA ASN A 162 -34.74 -1.59 -4.99
C ASN A 162 -34.56 -0.27 -4.22
N MET A 163 -35.35 -0.06 -3.17
CA MET A 163 -35.35 1.14 -2.34
C MET A 163 -35.83 0.83 -0.92
N ALA A 164 -35.65 1.78 -0.01
CA ALA A 164 -36.16 1.67 1.36
C ALA A 164 -37.70 1.70 1.37
N MET A 165 -38.28 0.78 2.12
CA MET A 165 -39.72 0.61 2.29
C MET A 165 -40.21 1.24 3.59
N ASP A 166 -41.48 1.59 3.63
CA ASP A 166 -42.16 1.90 4.89
C ASP A 166 -42.40 0.58 5.63
N SER A 167 -41.60 0.34 6.67
CA SER A 167 -41.64 -0.89 7.47
C SER A 167 -43.00 -1.12 8.14
N SER A 168 -43.81 -0.07 8.34
CA SER A 168 -45.15 -0.20 8.91
C SER A 168 -46.15 -0.86 7.95
N THR A 169 -45.82 -0.90 6.66
CA THR A 169 -46.64 -1.53 5.61
C THR A 169 -46.22 -2.96 5.28
N ILE A 170 -45.24 -3.50 6.01
CA ILE A 170 -44.70 -4.87 5.86
C ILE A 170 -45.03 -5.66 7.13
N ASP A 171 -46.09 -6.45 7.04
CA ASP A 171 -46.73 -7.19 8.12
C ASP A 171 -47.30 -8.53 7.62
N GLN A 172 -47.97 -9.27 8.49
CA GLN A 172 -48.53 -10.59 8.17
C GLN A 172 -49.64 -10.55 7.09
N THR A 173 -50.16 -9.37 6.74
CA THR A 173 -51.16 -9.20 5.69
C THR A 173 -50.56 -8.81 4.34
N SER A 174 -49.27 -8.49 4.32
CA SER A 174 -48.58 -7.93 3.16
C SER A 174 -47.34 -8.72 2.75
N PHE A 175 -46.72 -9.48 3.66
CA PHE A 175 -45.74 -10.53 3.35
C PHE A 175 -46.25 -11.88 3.86
N ILE A 176 -46.76 -12.70 2.93
CA ILE A 176 -47.48 -13.94 3.22
C ILE A 176 -46.71 -15.13 2.63
N ILE A 177 -46.50 -16.18 3.42
CA ILE A 177 -46.05 -17.49 2.93
C ILE A 177 -47.23 -18.46 3.00
N LYS A 178 -47.51 -19.19 1.93
CA LYS A 178 -48.59 -20.19 1.87
C LYS A 178 -48.06 -21.56 1.50
N GLU A 179 -48.66 -22.59 2.10
CA GLU A 179 -48.68 -23.93 1.54
C GLU A 179 -50.08 -24.16 0.94
N ASP A 180 -50.15 -24.42 -0.36
CA ASP A 180 -51.40 -24.44 -1.11
C ASP A 180 -52.24 -23.17 -0.84
N PHE A 181 -53.37 -23.29 -0.12
CA PHE A 181 -54.26 -22.19 0.23
C PHE A 181 -54.09 -21.66 1.65
N ASN A 182 -53.29 -22.34 2.50
CA ASN A 182 -53.16 -22.03 3.92
C ASN A 182 -51.95 -21.13 4.17
N ALA A 183 -52.13 -20.05 4.93
CA ALA A 183 -51.02 -19.21 5.37
C ALA A 183 -50.20 -19.93 6.45
N ILE A 184 -48.88 -19.86 6.33
CA ILE A 184 -47.93 -20.36 7.32
C ILE A 184 -47.70 -19.28 8.36
N GLU A 185 -47.68 -19.67 9.64
CA GLU A 185 -47.36 -18.73 10.72
C GLU A 185 -45.87 -18.42 10.76
N GLY A 186 -45.53 -17.14 10.96
CA GLY A 186 -44.16 -16.69 11.08
C GLY A 186 -44.04 -15.26 11.60
N VAL A 187 -42.81 -14.93 11.97
CA VAL A 187 -42.41 -13.60 12.46
C VAL A 187 -41.80 -12.81 11.32
N ILE A 188 -42.28 -11.57 11.14
CA ILE A 188 -41.78 -10.66 10.12
C ILE A 188 -40.86 -9.63 10.74
N SER A 189 -39.75 -9.37 10.08
CA SER A 189 -38.83 -8.27 10.40
C SER A 189 -38.38 -7.56 9.14
N TYR A 190 -37.95 -6.31 9.26
CA TYR A 190 -37.48 -5.51 8.14
C TYR A 190 -36.20 -4.78 8.54
N SER A 191 -35.16 -4.88 7.71
CA SER A 191 -33.86 -4.23 7.95
C SER A 191 -33.20 -3.83 6.64
N GLY A 192 -32.67 -2.59 6.60
CA GLY A 192 -32.15 -1.97 5.37
C GLY A 192 -33.22 -1.86 4.30
N ASN A 193 -33.07 -2.63 3.22
CA ASN A 193 -34.03 -2.75 2.12
C ASN A 193 -34.65 -4.15 2.00
N THR A 194 -34.54 -4.99 3.04
CA THR A 194 -34.95 -6.40 2.98
C THR A 194 -35.99 -6.72 4.06
N ALA A 195 -37.11 -7.31 3.63
CA ALA A 195 -38.08 -7.93 4.50
C ALA A 195 -37.72 -9.40 4.73
N PHE A 196 -37.91 -9.89 5.95
CA PHE A 196 -37.66 -11.28 6.35
C PHE A 196 -38.93 -11.86 6.98
N PHE A 197 -39.24 -13.10 6.63
CA PHE A 197 -40.27 -13.94 7.20
C PHE A 197 -39.59 -15.19 7.78
N THR A 198 -39.68 -15.35 9.09
CA THR A 198 -39.15 -16.53 9.81
C THR A 198 -40.32 -17.43 10.20
N PRO A 199 -40.46 -18.63 9.60
CA PRO A 199 -41.51 -19.58 9.98
C PRO A 199 -41.43 -19.93 11.47
N THR A 200 -42.58 -19.99 12.16
CA THR A 200 -42.62 -20.36 13.59
C THR A 200 -42.30 -21.83 13.80
N ASN A 201 -42.65 -22.68 12.83
CA ASN A 201 -42.33 -24.10 12.78
C ASN A 201 -41.50 -24.41 11.53
N LEU A 202 -40.79 -25.54 11.51
CA LEU A 202 -40.12 -26.02 10.31
C LEU A 202 -41.14 -26.22 9.17
N LEU A 203 -40.75 -25.84 7.97
CA LEU A 203 -41.51 -26.12 6.75
C LEU A 203 -41.52 -27.64 6.48
N GLU A 204 -42.61 -28.15 5.93
CA GLU A 204 -42.74 -29.56 5.57
C GLU A 204 -41.81 -29.91 4.39
N SER A 205 -41.26 -31.13 4.38
CA SER A 205 -40.33 -31.59 3.34
C SER A 205 -41.03 -31.91 2.02
N ASN A 206 -40.36 -31.64 0.90
CA ASN A 206 -40.86 -31.89 -0.46
C ASN A 206 -42.23 -31.22 -0.75
N LYS A 207 -42.46 -30.04 -0.15
CA LYS A 207 -43.67 -29.23 -0.36
C LYS A 207 -43.31 -27.95 -1.08
N THR A 208 -44.23 -27.48 -1.91
CA THR A 208 -44.09 -26.21 -2.62
C THR A 208 -44.81 -25.12 -1.86
N TYR A 209 -44.08 -24.10 -1.45
CA TYR A 209 -44.58 -22.92 -0.78
C TYR A 209 -44.68 -21.75 -1.77
N THR A 210 -45.68 -20.90 -1.57
CA THR A 210 -45.89 -19.66 -2.34
C THR A 210 -45.63 -18.46 -1.44
N GLY A 211 -44.65 -17.64 -1.78
CA GLY A 211 -44.44 -16.32 -1.20
C GLY A 211 -45.23 -15.26 -1.94
N ILE A 212 -45.89 -14.36 -1.20
CA ILE A 212 -46.71 -13.28 -1.74
C ILE A 212 -46.33 -11.99 -1.02
N LEU A 213 -45.89 -10.99 -1.78
CA LEU A 213 -45.78 -9.60 -1.33
C LEU A 213 -46.90 -8.80 -1.99
N THR A 214 -47.78 -8.20 -1.19
CA THR A 214 -48.96 -7.52 -1.73
C THR A 214 -48.69 -6.06 -2.05
N THR A 215 -49.51 -5.48 -2.93
CA THR A 215 -49.58 -4.03 -3.23
C THR A 215 -49.82 -3.12 -2.02
N ARG A 216 -50.08 -3.69 -0.83
CA ARG A 216 -50.13 -2.93 0.43
C ARG A 216 -48.77 -2.41 0.86
N ILE A 217 -47.69 -3.08 0.44
CA ILE A 217 -46.32 -2.66 0.73
C ILE A 217 -46.02 -1.37 -0.03
N LYS A 218 -45.58 -0.35 0.69
CA LYS A 218 -45.29 0.99 0.15
C LYS A 218 -43.85 1.41 0.45
N ASN A 219 -43.31 2.25 -0.41
CA ASN A 219 -42.07 2.97 -0.09
C ASN A 219 -42.36 4.11 0.91
N LEU A 220 -41.31 4.76 1.42
CA LEU A 220 -41.44 5.89 2.37
C LEU A 220 -42.21 7.10 1.80
N ALA A 221 -42.35 7.18 0.47
CA ALA A 221 -43.15 8.20 -0.22
C ALA A 221 -44.62 7.79 -0.41
N GLY A 222 -45.04 6.64 0.13
CA GLY A 222 -46.40 6.13 0.08
C GLY A 222 -46.79 5.44 -1.24
N VAL A 223 -45.84 5.20 -2.14
CA VAL A 223 -46.07 4.52 -3.43
C VAL A 223 -46.05 3.01 -3.22
N SER A 224 -47.13 2.34 -3.61
CA SER A 224 -47.31 0.89 -3.51
C SER A 224 -46.48 0.11 -4.53
N LEU A 225 -46.23 -1.18 -4.27
CA LEU A 225 -45.84 -2.13 -5.32
C LEU A 225 -46.85 -2.06 -6.48
N VAL A 226 -46.35 -2.14 -7.72
CA VAL A 226 -47.18 -2.01 -8.94
C VAL A 226 -48.19 -3.16 -9.07
N SER A 227 -47.81 -4.35 -8.61
CA SER A 227 -48.67 -5.54 -8.50
C SER A 227 -48.21 -6.41 -7.34
N ASP A 228 -49.05 -7.36 -6.92
CA ASP A 228 -48.61 -8.39 -5.98
C ASP A 228 -47.45 -9.18 -6.61
N TYR A 229 -46.37 -9.36 -5.86
CA TYR A 229 -45.21 -10.14 -6.28
C TYR A 229 -45.31 -11.54 -5.69
N ILE A 230 -45.43 -12.54 -6.57
CA ILE A 230 -45.67 -13.93 -6.20
C ILE A 230 -44.49 -14.78 -6.69
N TRP A 231 -43.93 -15.60 -5.81
CA TRP A 231 -42.92 -16.59 -6.16
C TRP A 231 -43.20 -17.90 -5.44
N THR A 232 -42.65 -18.99 -5.97
CA THR A 232 -42.74 -20.30 -5.32
C THR A 232 -41.36 -20.85 -4.98
N PHE A 233 -41.29 -21.80 -4.07
CA PHE A 233 -40.08 -22.59 -3.80
C PHE A 233 -40.46 -23.95 -3.24
N THR A 234 -39.65 -24.96 -3.50
CA THR A 234 -39.89 -26.34 -3.05
C THR A 234 -38.84 -26.73 -2.03
N THR A 235 -39.31 -27.13 -0.85
CA THR A 235 -38.43 -27.61 0.22
C THR A 235 -37.75 -28.91 -0.16
N SER A 236 -36.55 -29.13 0.37
CA SER A 236 -35.76 -30.34 0.11
C SER A 236 -36.51 -31.61 0.47
N VAL A 237 -36.24 -32.64 -0.34
CA VAL A 237 -36.53 -34.02 0.05
C VAL A 237 -35.78 -34.32 1.35
N PHE A 238 -36.44 -35.05 2.24
CA PHE A 238 -35.86 -35.49 3.49
C PHE A 238 -34.71 -36.47 3.20
N GLN A 239 -33.45 -36.04 3.39
CA GLN A 239 -32.27 -36.90 3.24
C GLN A 239 -31.74 -37.31 4.63
N PRO A 240 -31.59 -38.60 4.91
CA PRO A 240 -31.00 -39.06 6.16
C PRO A 240 -29.50 -38.75 6.23
N PRO A 241 -28.93 -38.55 7.42
CA PRO A 241 -27.51 -38.29 7.59
C PRO A 241 -26.63 -39.43 7.05
N THR A 242 -25.48 -39.10 6.45
CA THR A 242 -24.52 -40.05 5.88
C THR A 242 -23.10 -39.78 6.37
N VAL A 243 -22.20 -40.78 6.31
CA VAL A 243 -20.76 -40.58 6.57
C VAL A 243 -20.08 -40.17 5.25
N ILE A 244 -19.45 -38.99 5.25
CA ILE A 244 -18.83 -38.39 4.07
C ILE A 244 -17.31 -38.65 3.99
N SER A 245 -16.67 -38.96 5.11
CA SER A 245 -15.23 -39.29 5.14
C SER A 245 -14.84 -40.06 6.41
N THR A 246 -13.78 -40.87 6.33
CA THR A 246 -13.18 -41.55 7.47
C THR A 246 -11.67 -41.30 7.55
N ASP A 247 -11.11 -41.40 8.77
CA ASP A 247 -9.67 -41.41 9.00
C ASP A 247 -9.34 -42.46 10.08
N PRO A 248 -8.64 -43.57 9.77
CA PRO A 248 -8.07 -43.94 8.48
C PRO A 248 -9.10 -44.06 7.36
N PHE A 249 -8.66 -43.81 6.12
CA PHE A 249 -9.46 -44.07 4.93
C PHE A 249 -9.73 -45.57 4.80
N ASP A 250 -10.81 -45.93 4.10
CA ASP A 250 -11.10 -47.34 3.84
C ASP A 250 -9.94 -48.00 3.07
N HIS A 251 -9.55 -49.17 3.53
CA HIS A 251 -8.38 -49.95 3.12
C HIS A 251 -7.00 -49.27 3.32
N GLU A 252 -6.89 -48.25 4.17
CA GLU A 252 -5.58 -47.63 4.48
C GLU A 252 -4.61 -48.65 5.11
N THR A 253 -3.34 -48.65 4.66
CA THR A 253 -2.28 -49.53 5.17
C THR A 253 -1.22 -48.75 5.94
N ASN A 254 -0.41 -49.43 6.75
CA ASN A 254 0.64 -48.82 7.58
C ASN A 254 0.14 -47.76 8.56
N VAL A 255 -1.09 -47.92 9.06
CA VAL A 255 -1.66 -47.04 10.07
C VAL A 255 -0.84 -47.13 11.35
N ILE A 256 -0.46 -45.99 11.92
CA ILE A 256 0.33 -45.94 13.15
C ILE A 256 -0.46 -46.54 14.33
N LEU A 257 0.23 -47.23 15.24
CA LEU A 257 -0.42 -48.00 16.31
C LEU A 257 -1.22 -47.12 17.30
N SER A 258 -0.93 -45.83 17.37
CA SER A 258 -1.63 -44.87 18.22
C SER A 258 -2.75 -44.10 17.49
N LYS A 259 -3.16 -44.54 16.29
CA LYS A 259 -4.13 -43.82 15.48
C LYS A 259 -5.53 -43.85 16.12
N HIS A 260 -6.16 -42.69 16.23
CA HIS A 260 -7.59 -42.57 16.52
C HIS A 260 -8.39 -42.75 15.24
N ILE A 261 -9.55 -43.40 15.33
CA ILE A 261 -10.37 -43.79 14.19
C ILE A 261 -11.57 -42.85 14.12
N SER A 262 -11.77 -42.10 13.05
CA SER A 262 -12.84 -41.11 12.95
C SER A 262 -13.70 -41.26 11.70
N ALA A 263 -14.95 -40.81 11.81
CA ALA A 263 -15.92 -40.70 10.73
C ALA A 263 -16.62 -39.33 10.81
N THR A 264 -16.67 -38.62 9.68
CA THR A 264 -17.33 -37.31 9.56
C THR A 264 -18.68 -37.46 8.85
N PHE A 265 -19.73 -36.85 9.39
CA PHE A 265 -21.08 -36.91 8.86
C PHE A 265 -21.41 -35.72 7.94
N SER A 266 -22.37 -35.92 7.04
CA SER A 266 -22.91 -34.89 6.13
C SER A 266 -23.51 -33.69 6.86
N GLU A 267 -23.88 -33.85 8.13
CA GLU A 267 -24.53 -32.85 8.96
C GLU A 267 -24.29 -33.12 10.46
N PRO A 268 -24.63 -32.17 11.36
CA PRO A 268 -24.50 -32.39 12.79
C PRO A 268 -25.45 -33.49 13.33
N MET A 269 -24.87 -34.46 14.04
CA MET A 269 -25.56 -35.56 14.70
C MET A 269 -25.85 -35.26 16.17
N VAL A 270 -26.86 -35.91 16.75
CA VAL A 270 -27.14 -35.88 18.19
C VAL A 270 -26.09 -36.73 18.89
N ALA A 271 -25.23 -36.07 19.67
CA ALA A 271 -24.09 -36.68 20.34
C ALA A 271 -24.44 -37.94 21.16
N ASN A 272 -25.61 -37.98 21.81
CA ASN A 272 -26.02 -39.13 22.64
C ASN A 272 -26.36 -40.39 21.84
N THR A 273 -26.54 -40.29 20.53
CA THR A 273 -26.75 -41.46 19.64
C THR A 273 -25.43 -42.04 19.12
N ILE A 274 -24.31 -41.33 19.32
CA ILE A 274 -22.95 -41.74 18.96
C ILE A 274 -22.24 -42.22 20.24
N THR A 275 -22.21 -43.53 20.44
CA THR A 275 -21.68 -44.16 21.64
C THR A 275 -20.77 -45.33 21.25
N ALA A 276 -20.16 -46.00 22.23
CA ALA A 276 -19.38 -47.20 22.00
C ALA A 276 -20.18 -48.39 21.42
N SER A 277 -21.51 -48.35 21.44
CA SER A 277 -22.35 -49.36 20.78
C SER A 277 -22.67 -49.02 19.32
N SER A 278 -22.67 -47.74 18.95
CA SER A 278 -22.93 -47.28 17.59
C SER A 278 -21.66 -46.96 16.80
N PHE A 279 -20.53 -46.65 17.43
CA PHE A 279 -19.21 -46.60 16.78
C PHE A 279 -18.31 -47.69 17.37
N THR A 280 -18.12 -48.77 16.62
CA THR A 280 -17.34 -49.93 17.04
C THR A 280 -16.09 -50.13 16.19
N LEU A 281 -15.04 -50.68 16.80
CA LEU A 281 -13.82 -51.12 16.13
C LEU A 281 -13.56 -52.59 16.46
N LYS A 282 -13.21 -53.41 15.47
CA LYS A 282 -12.91 -54.84 15.64
C LYS A 282 -11.59 -55.20 14.99
N ASN A 283 -10.86 -56.14 15.59
CA ASN A 283 -9.78 -56.89 14.95
C ASN A 283 -10.36 -58.27 14.56
N GLY A 284 -10.68 -58.47 13.28
CA GLY A 284 -11.46 -59.62 12.84
C GLY A 284 -12.82 -59.67 13.55
N ILE A 285 -13.07 -60.71 14.35
CA ILE A 285 -14.30 -60.85 15.15
C ILE A 285 -14.18 -60.24 16.56
N SER A 286 -12.97 -59.93 17.02
CA SER A 286 -12.71 -59.47 18.38
C SER A 286 -12.93 -57.96 18.51
N PRO A 287 -13.79 -57.49 19.43
CA PRO A 287 -13.96 -56.06 19.66
C PRO A 287 -12.69 -55.44 20.25
N VAL A 288 -12.35 -54.26 19.78
CA VAL A 288 -11.31 -53.40 20.36
C VAL A 288 -11.99 -52.52 21.39
N SER A 289 -11.50 -52.50 22.62
CA SER A 289 -11.99 -51.57 23.63
C SER A 289 -11.51 -50.15 23.30
N GLY A 290 -12.38 -49.16 23.47
CA GLY A 290 -12.06 -47.76 23.20
C GLY A 290 -13.18 -46.82 23.61
N ALA A 291 -12.85 -45.54 23.70
CA ALA A 291 -13.80 -44.47 23.99
C ALA A 291 -14.28 -43.84 22.70
N VAL A 292 -15.55 -43.44 22.66
CA VAL A 292 -16.13 -42.71 21.52
C VAL A 292 -16.39 -41.28 21.96
N SER A 293 -15.92 -40.33 21.15
CA SER A 293 -16.19 -38.90 21.30
C SER A 293 -16.80 -38.34 20.02
N TYR A 294 -17.65 -37.32 20.12
CA TYR A 294 -18.25 -36.65 18.97
C TYR A 294 -18.10 -35.13 19.12
N THR A 295 -17.50 -34.47 18.13
CA THR A 295 -17.28 -33.01 18.11
C THR A 295 -17.48 -32.44 16.71
N GLY A 296 -18.20 -31.32 16.61
CA GLY A 296 -18.64 -30.76 15.33
C GLY A 296 -19.49 -31.78 14.57
N ASN A 297 -19.00 -32.22 13.40
CA ASN A 297 -19.61 -33.26 12.57
C ASN A 297 -18.82 -34.59 12.59
N THR A 298 -17.87 -34.77 13.50
CA THR A 298 -16.95 -35.92 13.47
C THR A 298 -17.03 -36.76 14.72
N ALA A 299 -17.34 -38.05 14.55
CA ALA A 299 -17.18 -39.07 15.59
C ALA A 299 -15.75 -39.61 15.56
N THR A 300 -15.17 -39.85 16.73
CA THR A 300 -13.82 -40.40 16.91
C THR A 300 -13.86 -41.53 17.94
N PHE A 301 -13.43 -42.72 17.54
CA PHE A 301 -13.13 -43.88 18.36
C PHE A 301 -11.64 -43.86 18.74
N ILE A 302 -11.36 -43.83 20.03
CA ILE A 302 -10.03 -43.81 20.64
C ILE A 302 -9.78 -45.20 21.25
N PRO A 303 -8.93 -46.05 20.65
CA PRO A 303 -8.58 -47.34 21.22
C PRO A 303 -7.99 -47.18 22.64
N SER A 304 -8.43 -47.98 23.60
CA SER A 304 -7.98 -47.90 25.00
C SER A 304 -6.55 -48.41 25.20
N THR A 305 -6.04 -49.16 24.23
CA THR A 305 -4.64 -49.60 24.13
C THR A 305 -4.17 -49.35 22.71
N PRO A 306 -2.86 -49.12 22.47
CA PRO A 306 -2.33 -49.04 21.12
C PRO A 306 -2.77 -50.24 20.28
N LEU A 307 -3.13 -49.98 19.03
CA LEU A 307 -3.48 -51.01 18.07
C LEU A 307 -2.29 -51.97 17.90
N LEU A 308 -2.58 -53.24 17.71
CA LEU A 308 -1.58 -54.27 17.46
C LEU A 308 -0.90 -54.00 16.11
N ALA A 309 0.38 -54.28 16.01
CA ALA A 309 1.13 -54.15 14.75
C ALA A 309 0.68 -55.19 13.72
N ASN A 310 0.83 -54.88 12.43
CA ASN A 310 0.50 -55.77 11.30
C ASN A 310 -0.91 -56.39 11.40
N THR A 311 -1.89 -55.61 11.83
CA THR A 311 -3.24 -56.10 12.15
C THR A 311 -4.28 -55.32 11.35
N THR A 312 -5.22 -56.03 10.74
CA THR A 312 -6.36 -55.43 10.03
C THR A 312 -7.52 -55.21 11.00
N TYR A 313 -8.03 -53.98 11.01
CA TYR A 313 -9.17 -53.56 11.80
C TYR A 313 -10.36 -53.21 10.92
N THR A 314 -11.56 -53.41 11.45
CA THR A 314 -12.84 -53.05 10.84
C THR A 314 -13.58 -52.11 11.77
N ALA A 315 -13.87 -50.91 11.30
CA ALA A 315 -14.64 -49.91 12.01
C ALA A 315 -16.08 -49.86 11.46
N ARG A 316 -17.06 -49.56 12.33
CA ARG A 316 -18.48 -49.48 11.98
C ARG A 316 -19.16 -48.34 12.72
N ILE A 317 -19.90 -47.50 11.98
CA ILE A 317 -20.94 -46.60 12.49
C ILE A 317 -22.31 -47.24 12.24
N ALA A 318 -23.14 -47.36 13.27
CA ALA A 318 -24.46 -47.96 13.17
C ALA A 318 -25.49 -47.00 12.55
N SER A 319 -26.47 -47.54 11.81
CA SER A 319 -27.55 -46.76 11.21
C SER A 319 -28.42 -46.03 12.25
N THR A 320 -28.39 -46.49 13.51
CA THR A 320 -29.19 -45.94 14.61
C THR A 320 -28.78 -44.54 15.07
N VAL A 321 -27.66 -44.01 14.58
CA VAL A 321 -27.21 -42.64 14.90
C VAL A 321 -28.14 -41.62 14.24
N ARG A 322 -28.54 -40.56 14.97
CA ARG A 322 -29.57 -39.59 14.53
C ARG A 322 -29.04 -38.16 14.42
N ASN A 323 -29.59 -37.35 13.51
CA ASN A 323 -29.38 -35.89 13.44
C ASN A 323 -30.29 -35.13 14.43
N PHE A 324 -30.10 -33.81 14.56
CA PHE A 324 -30.92 -32.98 15.46
C PHE A 324 -32.41 -32.91 15.09
N ALA A 325 -32.77 -33.27 13.85
CA ALA A 325 -34.16 -33.45 13.44
C ALA A 325 -34.75 -34.82 13.84
N GLY A 326 -33.96 -35.68 14.50
CA GLY A 326 -34.35 -37.01 14.95
C GLY A 326 -34.23 -38.10 13.88
N THR A 327 -33.74 -37.78 12.68
CA THR A 327 -33.58 -38.70 11.54
C THR A 327 -32.37 -39.60 11.73
N ALA A 328 -32.54 -40.92 11.60
CA ALA A 328 -31.45 -41.89 11.66
C ALA A 328 -30.72 -42.02 10.30
N MET A 329 -29.47 -42.51 10.31
CA MET A 329 -28.78 -42.88 9.08
C MET A 329 -29.50 -44.03 8.36
N GLU A 330 -29.37 -44.10 7.03
CA GLU A 330 -30.08 -45.12 6.23
C GLU A 330 -29.50 -46.54 6.43
N ASN A 331 -28.17 -46.68 6.45
CA ASN A 331 -27.47 -47.95 6.60
C ASN A 331 -26.27 -47.81 7.56
N ASP A 332 -25.81 -48.93 8.11
CA ASP A 332 -24.52 -48.96 8.81
C ASP A 332 -23.40 -48.57 7.83
N TYR A 333 -22.43 -47.79 8.31
CA TYR A 333 -21.23 -47.46 7.55
C TYR A 333 -20.05 -48.27 8.08
N VAL A 334 -19.46 -49.15 7.26
CA VAL A 334 -18.38 -50.07 7.65
C VAL A 334 -17.17 -49.84 6.77
N TRP A 335 -15.98 -49.77 7.36
CA TRP A 335 -14.71 -49.66 6.63
C TRP A 335 -13.58 -50.40 7.34
N THR A 336 -12.47 -50.62 6.64
CA THR A 336 -11.32 -51.39 7.14
C THR A 336 -10.00 -50.63 6.99
N PHE A 337 -8.99 -50.96 7.80
CA PHE A 337 -7.62 -50.45 7.64
C PHE A 337 -6.62 -51.41 8.31
N SER A 338 -5.31 -51.29 8.03
CA SER A 338 -4.26 -52.15 8.60
C SER A 338 -3.10 -51.35 9.19
N THR A 339 -2.61 -51.80 10.35
CA THR A 339 -1.51 -51.16 11.07
C THR A 339 -0.12 -51.61 10.60
N GLY A 340 0.88 -50.74 10.73
CA GLY A 340 2.27 -51.01 10.34
C GLY A 340 3.09 -51.80 11.37
N THR A 341 4.38 -52.04 11.06
CA THR A 341 5.36 -52.73 11.92
C THR A 341 5.90 -51.86 13.06
N ILE A 342 6.40 -52.48 14.15
CA ILE A 342 7.10 -51.80 15.26
C ILE A 342 8.44 -51.21 14.74
N VAL A 343 8.71 -49.94 15.05
CA VAL A 343 9.97 -49.25 14.69
C VAL A 343 10.78 -48.92 15.94
N ILE A 344 11.97 -49.53 16.06
CA ILE A 344 12.92 -49.26 17.15
C ILE A 344 13.74 -48.00 16.79
N PRO A 345 13.77 -46.96 17.66
CA PRO A 345 14.58 -45.77 17.42
C PRO A 345 16.08 -46.10 17.49
N THR A 346 16.85 -45.57 16.53
CA THR A 346 18.31 -45.68 16.46
C THR A 346 18.93 -44.29 16.33
N ILE A 347 20.20 -44.13 16.68
CA ILE A 347 20.95 -42.89 16.43
C ILE A 347 21.61 -43.02 15.06
N ILE A 348 21.25 -42.11 14.15
CA ILE A 348 21.74 -42.07 12.77
C ILE A 348 23.11 -41.38 12.70
N SER A 349 23.30 -40.32 13.48
CA SER A 349 24.54 -39.54 13.48
C SER A 349 24.74 -38.81 14.80
N THR A 350 25.99 -38.52 15.10
CA THR A 350 26.40 -37.63 16.19
C THR A 350 27.27 -36.51 15.65
N ASP A 351 27.26 -35.37 16.33
CA ASP A 351 28.18 -34.25 16.08
C ASP A 351 28.67 -33.72 17.43
N PRO A 352 29.95 -33.89 17.81
CA PRO A 352 31.02 -34.53 17.04
C PRO A 352 30.74 -35.99 16.68
N VAL A 353 31.31 -36.46 15.57
CA VAL A 353 31.26 -37.88 15.21
C VAL A 353 32.08 -38.70 16.21
N ASN A 354 31.78 -40.00 16.34
CA ASN A 354 32.50 -40.85 17.29
C ASN A 354 34.01 -40.89 16.99
N ASN A 355 34.81 -40.64 18.02
CA ASN A 355 36.26 -40.49 18.01
C ASN A 355 36.78 -39.30 17.18
N GLU A 356 35.96 -38.28 16.89
CA GLU A 356 36.41 -37.08 16.21
C GLU A 356 37.52 -36.40 17.01
N ILE A 357 38.63 -36.06 16.34
CA ILE A 357 39.74 -35.29 16.90
C ILE A 357 39.68 -33.87 16.33
N GLY A 358 40.15 -32.87 17.07
CA GLY A 358 40.12 -31.49 16.56
C GLY A 358 38.83 -30.73 16.89
N VAL A 359 38.03 -31.21 17.85
CA VAL A 359 36.74 -30.59 18.17
C VAL A 359 36.95 -29.22 18.86
N LEU A 360 36.27 -28.19 18.37
CA LEU A 360 36.36 -26.84 18.93
C LEU A 360 35.90 -26.81 20.40
N LEU A 361 36.51 -25.93 21.20
CA LEU A 361 36.28 -25.90 22.64
C LEU A 361 34.85 -25.45 23.03
N ASN A 362 34.13 -24.75 22.14
CA ASN A 362 32.76 -24.31 22.34
C ASN A 362 31.72 -25.19 21.62
N LYS A 363 32.10 -26.42 21.22
CA LYS A 363 31.24 -27.31 20.44
C LYS A 363 29.98 -27.70 21.23
N VAL A 364 28.82 -27.56 20.57
CA VAL A 364 27.56 -28.17 21.00
C VAL A 364 27.55 -29.63 20.58
N ILE A 365 27.27 -30.53 21.51
CA ILE A 365 27.30 -31.97 21.29
C ILE A 365 25.90 -32.42 20.93
N SER A 366 25.69 -33.17 19.84
CA SER A 366 24.36 -33.53 19.37
C SER A 366 24.26 -34.94 18.80
N ALA A 367 23.04 -35.49 18.82
CA ALA A 367 22.69 -36.79 18.27
C ALA A 367 21.36 -36.70 17.50
N ASN A 368 21.31 -37.32 16.32
CA ASN A 368 20.12 -37.41 15.48
C ASN A 368 19.51 -38.80 15.55
N PHE A 369 18.22 -38.90 15.85
CA PHE A 369 17.46 -40.15 15.92
C PHE A 369 16.80 -40.51 14.57
N SER A 370 16.55 -41.81 14.37
CA SER A 370 15.89 -42.34 13.16
C SER A 370 14.40 -42.04 13.07
N VAL A 371 13.80 -41.65 14.19
CA VAL A 371 12.39 -41.27 14.31
C VAL A 371 12.26 -40.15 15.34
N PRO A 372 11.15 -39.38 15.32
CA PRO A 372 10.85 -38.44 16.38
C PRO A 372 10.74 -39.12 17.75
N MET A 373 11.45 -38.55 18.72
CA MET A 373 11.51 -38.98 20.11
C MET A 373 10.49 -38.24 20.98
N ASN A 374 10.13 -38.85 22.12
CA ASN A 374 9.35 -38.18 23.16
C ASN A 374 10.26 -37.19 23.91
N PRO A 375 10.01 -35.86 23.80
CA PRO A 375 10.86 -34.84 24.41
C PRO A 375 10.98 -34.97 25.93
N LEU A 376 9.96 -35.52 26.60
CA LEU A 376 9.96 -35.71 28.06
C LEU A 376 10.98 -36.76 28.54
N THR A 377 11.46 -37.61 27.64
CA THR A 377 12.44 -38.64 27.96
C THR A 377 13.89 -38.19 27.69
N ILE A 378 14.08 -36.97 27.17
CA ILE A 378 15.39 -36.41 26.80
C ILE A 378 15.73 -35.25 27.75
N SER A 379 16.73 -35.46 28.61
CA SER A 379 17.16 -34.49 29.62
C SER A 379 18.66 -34.65 29.91
N THR A 380 19.20 -33.86 30.84
CA THR A 380 20.60 -34.01 31.31
C THR A 380 20.87 -35.33 32.03
N SER A 381 19.84 -36.11 32.41
CA SER A 381 20.00 -37.45 32.97
C SER A 381 19.96 -38.57 31.92
N SER A 382 19.48 -38.29 30.70
CA SER A 382 19.45 -39.25 29.59
C SER A 382 20.36 -38.87 28.42
N PHE A 383 20.85 -37.63 28.35
CA PHE A 383 21.94 -37.17 27.48
C PHE A 383 23.07 -36.59 28.35
N ILE A 384 24.11 -37.39 28.58
CA ILE A 384 25.18 -37.11 29.56
C ILE A 384 26.49 -36.86 28.81
N LEU A 385 27.25 -35.83 29.22
CA LEU A 385 28.62 -35.56 28.74
C LEU A 385 29.62 -35.70 29.90
N LYS A 386 30.73 -36.40 29.68
CA LYS A 386 31.78 -36.62 30.70
C LYS A 386 33.19 -36.33 30.16
N SER A 387 34.08 -35.90 31.04
CA SER A 387 35.54 -35.91 30.85
C SER A 387 36.14 -36.91 31.84
N GLY A 388 36.57 -38.08 31.37
CA GLY A 388 36.88 -39.20 32.25
C GLY A 388 35.66 -39.60 33.09
N THR A 389 35.77 -39.56 34.42
CA THR A 389 34.67 -39.87 35.35
C THR A 389 33.80 -38.65 35.70
N THR A 390 34.24 -37.44 35.36
CA THR A 390 33.58 -36.18 35.75
C THR A 390 32.46 -35.83 34.78
N VAL A 391 31.24 -35.64 35.28
CA VAL A 391 30.11 -35.14 34.49
C VAL A 391 30.29 -33.65 34.22
N ILE A 392 30.16 -33.25 32.94
CA ILE A 392 30.21 -31.87 32.50
C ILE A 392 28.82 -31.27 32.63
N GLN A 393 28.72 -30.10 33.25
CA GLN A 393 27.46 -29.38 33.38
C GLN A 393 27.07 -28.72 32.06
N GLY A 394 25.77 -28.71 31.76
CA GLY A 394 25.23 -28.17 30.52
C GLY A 394 23.71 -28.23 30.45
N THR A 395 23.16 -27.79 29.33
CA THR A 395 21.72 -27.78 29.05
C THR A 395 21.41 -28.69 27.87
N VAL A 396 20.30 -29.45 27.96
CA VAL A 396 19.83 -30.34 26.90
C VAL A 396 18.61 -29.75 26.22
N ASN A 397 18.65 -29.70 24.88
CA ASN A 397 17.57 -29.25 24.01
C ASN A 397 17.20 -30.36 23.03
N TYR A 398 15.91 -30.49 22.69
CA TYR A 398 15.42 -31.43 21.70
C TYR A 398 14.49 -30.77 20.69
N PHE A 399 14.77 -30.94 19.39
CA PHE A 399 13.95 -30.40 18.31
C PHE A 399 13.94 -31.33 17.09
N GLY A 400 12.75 -31.62 16.56
CA GLY A 400 12.58 -32.54 15.42
C GLY A 400 12.98 -33.97 15.78
N THR A 401 14.14 -34.41 15.27
CA THR A 401 14.81 -35.68 15.60
C THR A 401 16.19 -35.48 16.23
N ARG A 402 16.56 -34.24 16.58
CA ARG A 402 17.90 -33.90 17.07
C ARG A 402 17.87 -33.52 18.55
N ALA A 403 18.66 -34.22 19.36
CA ALA A 403 19.01 -33.81 20.72
C ALA A 403 20.36 -33.08 20.71
N SER A 404 20.50 -32.00 21.48
CA SER A 404 21.73 -31.22 21.62
C SER A 404 22.04 -30.92 23.10
N PHE A 405 23.30 -31.08 23.49
CA PHE A 405 23.87 -30.77 24.80
C PHE A 405 24.84 -29.59 24.64
N ILE A 406 24.58 -28.52 25.39
CA ILE A 406 25.38 -27.29 25.39
C ILE A 406 26.17 -27.22 26.71
N PRO A 407 27.50 -27.36 26.71
CA PRO A 407 28.32 -27.21 27.92
C PRO A 407 28.19 -25.80 28.52
N THR A 408 28.12 -25.68 29.84
CA THR A 408 28.03 -24.39 30.53
C THR A 408 29.31 -23.55 30.39
N ASN A 409 30.48 -24.21 30.35
CA ASN A 409 31.79 -23.59 30.13
C ASN A 409 32.46 -24.20 28.89
N PRO A 410 33.38 -23.49 28.21
CA PRO A 410 34.20 -24.08 27.15
C PRO A 410 34.91 -25.35 27.62
N LEU A 411 34.98 -26.34 26.72
CA LEU A 411 35.68 -27.59 26.92
C LEU A 411 37.19 -27.36 26.99
N ASN A 412 37.90 -28.20 27.74
CA ASN A 412 39.34 -28.12 27.89
C ASN A 412 40.02 -28.57 26.58
N PRO A 413 41.14 -27.95 26.16
CA PRO A 413 41.89 -28.37 24.98
C PRO A 413 42.57 -29.73 25.16
N ASN A 414 42.82 -30.43 24.05
CA ASN A 414 43.46 -31.75 24.01
C ASN A 414 42.86 -32.75 25.03
N THR A 415 41.55 -32.71 25.23
CA THR A 415 40.84 -33.50 26.24
C THR A 415 39.82 -34.41 25.56
N VAL A 416 39.78 -35.67 25.99
CA VAL A 416 38.80 -36.66 25.52
C VAL A 416 37.52 -36.54 26.33
N TYR A 417 36.41 -36.30 25.64
CA TYR A 417 35.06 -36.29 26.20
C TYR A 417 34.26 -37.50 25.73
N THR A 418 33.38 -38.01 26.57
CA THR A 418 32.46 -39.11 26.27
C THR A 418 31.02 -38.64 26.45
N ALA A 419 30.21 -38.77 25.42
CA ALA A 419 28.79 -38.49 25.43
C ALA A 419 27.97 -39.79 25.44
N THR A 420 26.81 -39.78 26.09
CA THR A 420 25.94 -40.95 26.25
C THR A 420 24.48 -40.56 26.10
N ILE A 421 23.75 -41.26 25.22
CA ILE A 421 22.27 -41.30 25.22
C ILE A 421 21.83 -42.62 25.84
N THR A 422 21.00 -42.57 26.90
CA THR A 422 20.59 -43.79 27.62
C THR A 422 19.32 -44.42 27.05
N THR A 423 19.10 -45.70 27.38
CA THR A 423 17.86 -46.46 27.12
C THR A 423 16.59 -45.86 27.72
N ALA A 424 16.71 -44.85 28.59
CA ALA A 424 15.55 -44.10 29.09
C ALA A 424 14.84 -43.29 28.00
N VAL A 425 15.55 -42.98 26.89
CA VAL A 425 14.99 -42.22 25.75
C VAL A 425 14.06 -43.10 24.91
N LYS A 426 12.82 -42.63 24.68
CA LYS A 426 11.76 -43.36 23.97
C LYS A 426 11.21 -42.58 22.78
N ASN A 427 10.74 -43.27 21.73
CA ASN A 427 10.00 -42.65 20.63
C ASN A 427 8.56 -42.29 21.03
N LEU A 428 7.85 -41.57 20.16
CA LEU A 428 6.43 -41.22 20.41
C LEU A 428 5.51 -42.45 20.56
N ALA A 429 5.91 -43.60 20.02
CA ALA A 429 5.20 -44.88 20.18
C ALA A 429 5.61 -45.63 21.47
N GLY A 430 6.44 -45.03 22.33
CA GLY A 430 6.87 -45.60 23.61
C GLY A 430 7.99 -46.63 23.53
N THR A 431 8.54 -46.90 22.34
CA THR A 431 9.67 -47.82 22.13
C THR A 431 10.98 -47.13 22.53
N SER A 432 11.78 -47.72 23.41
CA SER A 432 13.10 -47.21 23.81
C SER A 432 14.16 -47.47 22.74
N ILE A 433 15.27 -46.72 22.78
CA ILE A 433 16.47 -47.13 22.04
C ILE A 433 16.95 -48.50 22.57
N ALA A 434 17.57 -49.31 21.70
CA ALA A 434 17.89 -50.70 22.01
C ALA A 434 18.94 -50.88 23.13
N ALA A 435 19.89 -49.95 23.23
CA ALA A 435 20.95 -49.93 24.24
C ALA A 435 21.44 -48.48 24.43
N ASP A 436 22.18 -48.23 25.52
CA ASP A 436 22.86 -46.95 25.72
C ASP A 436 23.84 -46.70 24.57
N TYR A 437 23.74 -45.54 23.95
CA TYR A 437 24.60 -45.15 22.84
C TYR A 437 25.69 -44.22 23.34
N VAL A 438 26.94 -44.69 23.29
CA VAL A 438 28.11 -44.00 23.82
C VAL A 438 29.04 -43.65 22.67
N TRP A 439 29.52 -42.40 22.64
CA TRP A 439 30.55 -41.96 21.71
C TRP A 439 31.53 -41.01 22.39
N SER A 440 32.74 -40.91 21.84
CA SER A 440 33.77 -40.01 22.37
C SER A 440 34.26 -39.02 21.32
N PHE A 441 34.96 -37.97 21.74
CA PHE A 441 35.65 -37.04 20.86
C PHE A 441 36.80 -36.35 21.62
N THR A 442 37.79 -35.84 20.89
CA THR A 442 38.96 -35.13 21.43
C THR A 442 38.98 -33.70 20.93
N THR A 443 39.07 -32.76 21.85
CA THR A 443 39.14 -31.33 21.52
C THR A 443 40.43 -30.94 20.83
N VAL A 444 40.38 -29.86 20.03
CA VAL A 444 41.47 -29.37 19.19
C VAL A 444 42.72 -29.03 20.00
N ASN A 445 43.87 -29.32 19.38
CA ASN A 445 45.18 -28.93 19.90
C ASN A 445 45.53 -27.50 19.49
N ASN A 446 46.44 -26.86 20.23
CA ASN A 446 46.76 -25.45 20.15
C ASN A 446 47.35 -24.98 18.78
N ILE A 447 46.66 -24.10 18.02
CA ILE A 447 47.17 -23.55 16.73
C ILE A 447 47.21 -22.00 16.77
N PRO A 448 48.42 -21.37 16.63
CA PRO A 448 48.57 -19.93 16.46
C PRO A 448 47.92 -19.39 15.16
N PRO A 449 47.33 -18.18 15.16
CA PRO A 449 46.74 -17.59 13.96
C PRO A 449 47.77 -17.27 12.87
N THR A 450 47.38 -17.39 11.60
CA THR A 450 48.15 -16.98 10.42
C THR A 450 47.27 -16.16 9.47
N VAL A 451 47.85 -15.32 8.59
CA VAL A 451 47.10 -14.64 7.52
C VAL A 451 47.08 -15.56 6.31
N ILE A 452 45.88 -15.90 5.82
CA ILE A 452 45.68 -16.85 4.72
C ILE A 452 45.37 -16.16 3.39
N ALA A 453 44.89 -14.91 3.42
CA ALA A 453 44.63 -14.13 2.23
C ALA A 453 44.69 -12.62 2.51
N THR A 454 45.02 -11.83 1.49
CA THR A 454 44.89 -10.37 1.50
C THR A 454 44.23 -9.90 0.20
N ASP A 455 43.49 -8.80 0.27
CA ASP A 455 42.98 -8.09 -0.91
C ASP A 455 43.31 -6.59 -0.75
N PRO A 456 44.20 -6.00 -1.56
CA PRO A 456 44.88 -6.62 -2.70
C PRO A 456 45.80 -7.78 -2.30
N THR A 457 45.88 -8.78 -3.18
CA THR A 457 46.84 -9.88 -3.02
C THR A 457 48.26 -9.35 -3.04
N ASN A 458 49.20 -10.07 -2.41
CA ASN A 458 50.60 -9.66 -2.41
C ASN A 458 51.12 -9.45 -3.84
N ASN A 459 51.76 -8.32 -4.07
CA ASN A 459 52.27 -7.81 -5.34
C ASN A 459 51.20 -7.53 -6.42
N ALA A 460 49.93 -7.38 -6.05
CA ALA A 460 48.89 -6.99 -7.01
C ALA A 460 49.22 -5.68 -7.71
N THR A 461 48.97 -5.60 -9.02
CA THR A 461 49.12 -4.37 -9.83
C THR A 461 47.76 -3.88 -10.33
N GLY A 462 47.63 -2.60 -10.66
CA GLY A 462 46.37 -2.08 -11.19
C GLY A 462 45.30 -1.83 -10.13
N VAL A 463 45.69 -1.71 -8.86
CA VAL A 463 44.76 -1.52 -7.75
C VAL A 463 44.08 -0.15 -7.83
N LEU A 464 42.75 -0.10 -7.78
CA LEU A 464 42.00 1.15 -7.83
C LEU A 464 42.38 2.09 -6.67
N LEU A 465 42.36 3.40 -6.93
CA LEU A 465 42.87 4.39 -5.96
C LEU A 465 42.05 4.45 -4.66
N GLY A 466 40.76 4.08 -4.70
CA GLY A 466 39.88 3.99 -3.52
C GLY A 466 39.77 2.58 -2.93
N LYS A 467 40.71 1.66 -3.23
CA LYS A 467 40.61 0.27 -2.80
C LYS A 467 40.62 0.15 -1.26
N ILE A 468 39.62 -0.55 -0.72
CA ILE A 468 39.58 -1.04 0.66
C ILE A 468 40.51 -2.25 0.76
N ILE A 469 41.35 -2.28 1.79
CA ILE A 469 42.40 -3.27 1.95
C ILE A 469 41.98 -4.26 3.03
N THR A 470 41.98 -5.56 2.74
CA THR A 470 41.54 -6.62 3.66
C THR A 470 42.63 -7.65 3.90
N ALA A 471 42.55 -8.31 5.06
CA ALA A 471 43.35 -9.49 5.41
C ALA A 471 42.47 -10.52 6.13
N THR A 472 42.54 -11.77 5.67
CA THR A 472 41.80 -12.91 6.22
C THR A 472 42.73 -13.81 7.02
N PHE A 473 42.34 -14.17 8.23
CA PHE A 473 43.10 -15.01 9.16
C PHE A 473 42.64 -16.48 9.09
N SER A 474 43.53 -17.41 9.48
CA SER A 474 43.25 -18.86 9.51
C SER A 474 42.24 -19.26 10.59
N VAL A 475 42.03 -18.39 11.58
CA VAL A 475 41.09 -18.58 12.70
C VAL A 475 40.52 -17.22 13.12
N PRO A 476 39.37 -17.17 13.81
CA PRO A 476 38.84 -15.93 14.39
C PRO A 476 39.82 -15.27 15.38
N MET A 477 40.05 -13.98 15.18
CA MET A 477 40.89 -13.11 15.99
C MET A 477 40.13 -12.46 17.15
N ASP A 478 40.84 -12.11 18.21
CA ASP A 478 40.36 -11.23 19.28
C ASP A 478 40.31 -9.78 18.73
N PRO A 479 39.10 -9.20 18.55
CA PRO A 479 38.95 -7.87 17.98
C PRO A 479 39.67 -6.77 18.76
N SER A 480 39.87 -6.95 20.08
CA SER A 480 40.57 -5.96 20.92
C SER A 480 42.05 -5.83 20.57
N THR A 481 42.61 -6.85 19.93
CA THR A 481 44.02 -6.90 19.53
C THR A 481 44.27 -6.43 18.12
N ILE A 482 43.26 -5.96 17.37
CA ILE A 482 43.41 -5.45 16.00
C ILE A 482 43.19 -3.94 15.99
N ASN A 483 44.25 -3.16 15.77
CA ASN A 483 44.23 -1.69 15.79
C ASN A 483 45.34 -1.09 14.90
N ALA A 484 45.37 0.23 14.76
CA ALA A 484 46.28 0.94 13.85
C ALA A 484 47.78 0.76 14.16
N ASN A 485 48.15 0.29 15.37
CA ASN A 485 49.54 0.00 15.70
C ASN A 485 50.01 -1.36 15.19
N ASN A 486 49.06 -2.29 14.95
CA ASN A 486 49.38 -3.66 14.58
C ASN A 486 48.84 -4.07 13.21
N PHE A 487 47.90 -3.35 12.61
CA PHE A 487 47.55 -3.43 11.19
C PHE A 487 47.54 -2.03 10.57
N TYR A 488 48.51 -1.76 9.67
CA TYR A 488 48.64 -0.48 8.98
C TYR A 488 49.15 -0.63 7.53
N ILE A 489 48.96 0.44 6.74
CA ILE A 489 49.42 0.57 5.34
C ILE A 489 50.44 1.71 5.22
N LYS A 490 51.50 1.50 4.44
CA LYS A 490 52.57 2.49 4.19
C LYS A 490 52.79 2.77 2.71
N GLN A 491 53.09 4.03 2.38
CA GLN A 491 53.74 4.46 1.13
C GLN A 491 55.22 4.73 1.43
N GLY A 492 56.12 3.81 1.06
CA GLY A 492 57.51 3.88 1.51
C GLY A 492 57.60 3.88 3.04
N SER A 493 58.14 4.94 3.65
CA SER A 493 58.20 5.11 5.11
C SER A 493 56.94 5.74 5.72
N ASN A 494 56.05 6.34 4.93
CA ASN A 494 54.94 7.14 5.40
C ASN A 494 53.70 6.27 5.67
N LEU A 495 53.10 6.41 6.85
CA LEU A 495 51.82 5.76 7.18
C LEU A 495 50.68 6.43 6.41
N ILE A 496 49.76 5.61 5.90
CA ILE A 496 48.53 6.09 5.29
C ILE A 496 47.44 6.13 6.36
N PRO A 497 46.81 7.30 6.59
CA PRO A 497 45.73 7.41 7.56
C PRO A 497 44.47 6.70 7.05
N GLY A 498 43.76 5.99 7.94
CA GLY A 498 42.54 5.24 7.61
C GLY A 498 41.83 4.65 8.83
N ILE A 499 40.67 4.03 8.59
CA ILE A 499 39.82 3.37 9.60
C ILE A 499 40.03 1.86 9.51
N LEU A 500 40.06 1.17 10.66
CA LEU A 500 40.21 -0.28 10.75
C LEU A 500 38.95 -0.94 11.35
N LEU A 501 38.46 -2.00 10.71
CA LEU A 501 37.29 -2.79 11.11
C LEU A 501 37.64 -4.28 11.15
N TYR A 502 36.94 -5.06 11.97
CA TYR A 502 37.12 -6.51 12.07
C TYR A 502 35.78 -7.26 12.15
N SER A 503 35.61 -8.31 11.34
CA SER A 503 34.41 -9.16 11.34
C SER A 503 34.73 -10.61 10.92
N GLY A 504 34.23 -11.57 11.69
CA GLY A 504 34.44 -13.01 11.45
C GLY A 504 35.92 -13.40 11.56
N VAL A 505 36.57 -13.57 10.41
CA VAL A 505 38.01 -13.86 10.26
C VAL A 505 38.75 -12.80 9.43
N THR A 506 38.10 -11.67 9.10
CA THR A 506 38.66 -10.66 8.19
C THR A 506 38.79 -9.30 8.87
N ALA A 507 39.97 -8.70 8.78
CA ALA A 507 40.21 -7.30 9.10
C ALA A 507 40.19 -6.45 7.83
N THR A 508 39.58 -5.26 7.86
CA THR A 508 39.53 -4.33 6.73
C THR A 508 39.99 -2.94 7.11
N PHE A 509 40.89 -2.38 6.31
CA PHE A 509 41.46 -1.05 6.40
C PHE A 509 40.91 -0.17 5.26
N ILE A 510 40.32 0.96 5.61
CA ILE A 510 39.73 1.94 4.68
C ILE A 510 40.58 3.20 4.69
N PRO A 511 41.33 3.53 3.60
CA PRO A 511 42.10 4.76 3.52
C PRO A 511 41.21 6.01 3.64
N SER A 512 41.66 7.01 4.39
CA SER A 512 40.95 8.29 4.58
C SER A 512 41.07 9.24 3.37
N VAL A 513 42.03 9.00 2.50
CA VAL A 513 42.21 9.68 1.21
C VAL A 513 42.52 8.65 0.13
N ASN A 514 42.16 8.96 -1.12
CA ASN A 514 42.50 8.10 -2.25
C ASN A 514 44.03 7.90 -2.34
N LEU A 515 44.42 6.68 -2.66
CA LEU A 515 45.81 6.30 -2.90
C LEU A 515 46.32 6.99 -4.18
N LYS A 516 47.63 7.27 -4.24
CA LYS A 516 48.26 7.90 -5.40
C LYS A 516 48.35 6.90 -6.54
N SER A 517 48.21 7.37 -7.78
CA SER A 517 48.35 6.53 -8.99
C SER A 517 49.79 6.02 -9.18
N ASN A 518 49.92 4.84 -9.80
CA ASN A 518 51.20 4.18 -10.10
C ASN A 518 52.18 4.15 -8.90
N THR A 519 51.67 3.86 -7.71
CA THR A 519 52.41 3.93 -6.45
C THR A 519 52.35 2.58 -5.75
N VAL A 520 53.50 2.13 -5.23
CA VAL A 520 53.61 0.92 -4.41
C VAL A 520 53.26 1.23 -2.95
N TYR A 521 52.38 0.43 -2.38
CA TYR A 521 51.99 0.44 -0.98
C TYR A 521 52.33 -0.89 -0.32
N THR A 522 52.60 -0.85 0.98
CA THR A 522 52.93 -2.03 1.81
C THR A 522 51.95 -2.13 2.97
N GLY A 523 51.26 -3.27 3.11
CA GLY A 523 50.47 -3.63 4.28
C GLY A 523 51.27 -4.44 5.28
N THR A 524 51.03 -4.22 6.57
CA THR A 524 51.70 -4.96 7.65
C THR A 524 50.72 -5.32 8.74
N ILE A 525 50.71 -6.59 9.14
CA ILE A 525 50.07 -7.10 10.35
C ILE A 525 51.16 -7.63 11.28
N THR A 526 51.28 -7.08 12.48
CA THR A 526 52.33 -7.49 13.43
C THR A 526 51.96 -8.78 14.16
N ASN A 527 52.95 -9.49 14.69
CA ASN A 527 52.78 -10.71 15.47
C ASN A 527 52.12 -10.50 16.85
N SER A 528 51.75 -9.28 17.19
CA SER A 528 51.07 -8.95 18.46
C SER A 528 49.56 -9.23 18.44
N VAL A 529 48.96 -9.44 17.27
CA VAL A 529 47.52 -9.76 17.15
C VAL A 529 47.25 -11.20 17.63
N LYS A 530 46.10 -11.43 18.28
CA LYS A 530 45.75 -12.69 18.96
C LYS A 530 44.50 -13.35 18.40
N ASN A 531 44.41 -14.68 18.46
CA ASN A 531 43.16 -15.39 18.24
C ASN A 531 42.22 -15.30 19.45
N ALA A 532 40.94 -15.68 19.29
CA ALA A 532 39.97 -15.70 20.40
C ALA A 532 40.38 -16.60 21.58
N ALA A 533 41.32 -17.53 21.36
CA ALA A 533 41.91 -18.38 22.40
C ALA A 533 43.17 -17.75 23.06
N GLY A 534 43.53 -16.50 22.72
CA GLY A 534 44.59 -15.73 23.35
C GLY A 534 45.99 -15.90 22.75
N PHE A 535 46.14 -16.62 21.63
CA PHE A 535 47.43 -16.92 21.02
C PHE A 535 47.85 -15.90 19.95
N ASN A 536 49.09 -15.42 20.03
CA ASN A 536 49.68 -14.49 19.08
C ASN A 536 49.98 -15.14 17.72
N MET A 537 49.99 -14.34 16.65
CA MET A 537 50.63 -14.73 15.38
C MET A 537 52.11 -15.05 15.60
N THR A 538 52.65 -16.01 14.84
CA THR A 538 54.07 -16.41 14.98
C THR A 538 55.05 -15.35 14.45
N ASN A 539 54.74 -14.72 13.31
CA ASN A 539 55.57 -13.71 12.65
C ASN A 539 54.71 -12.53 12.18
N ASN A 540 55.34 -11.37 11.94
CA ASN A 540 54.69 -10.28 11.22
C ASN A 540 54.37 -10.75 9.79
N TYR A 541 53.20 -10.36 9.28
CA TYR A 541 52.81 -10.58 7.90
C TYR A 541 52.88 -9.28 7.12
N VAL A 542 53.70 -9.24 6.07
CA VAL A 542 53.93 -8.05 5.23
C VAL A 542 53.65 -8.38 3.78
N TRP A 543 52.91 -7.52 3.09
CA TRP A 543 52.63 -7.65 1.66
C TRP A 543 52.66 -6.29 0.96
N SER A 544 52.78 -6.28 -0.36
CA SER A 544 52.76 -5.05 -1.16
C SER A 544 51.69 -5.07 -2.25
N PHE A 545 51.33 -3.91 -2.79
CA PHE A 545 50.50 -3.77 -3.97
C PHE A 545 50.75 -2.44 -4.68
N THR A 546 50.45 -2.35 -5.98
CA THR A 546 50.67 -1.19 -6.84
C THR A 546 49.36 -0.70 -7.42
N THR A 547 49.09 0.60 -7.25
CA THR A 547 47.87 1.22 -7.76
C THR A 547 47.85 1.39 -9.27
N VAL A 548 46.64 1.50 -9.83
CA VAL A 548 46.39 1.71 -11.26
C VAL A 548 47.07 2.98 -11.78
N THR A 549 47.55 2.91 -13.01
CA THR A 549 48.07 4.07 -13.73
C THR A 549 46.91 4.82 -14.37
N ILE A 550 46.74 6.09 -14.03
CA ILE A 550 45.75 6.98 -14.67
C ILE A 550 46.42 7.71 -15.83
N PRO A 551 45.85 7.71 -17.04
CA PRO A 551 46.44 8.40 -18.17
C PRO A 551 46.49 9.92 -17.94
N PRO A 552 47.55 10.59 -18.40
CA PRO A 552 47.64 12.05 -18.35
C PRO A 552 46.49 12.74 -19.10
N PRO A 553 46.04 13.93 -18.65
CA PRO A 553 45.08 14.74 -19.41
C PRO A 553 45.66 15.15 -20.79
N THR A 554 44.81 15.16 -21.80
CA THR A 554 45.11 15.66 -23.15
C THR A 554 44.10 16.73 -23.57
N VAL A 555 44.46 17.64 -24.48
CA VAL A 555 43.51 18.59 -25.08
C VAL A 555 42.85 17.89 -26.28
N ILE A 556 41.53 17.70 -26.22
CA ILE A 556 40.72 17.06 -27.26
C ILE A 556 40.38 18.02 -28.38
N SER A 557 40.05 19.28 -28.06
CA SER A 557 39.64 20.27 -29.05
C SER A 557 39.97 21.68 -28.61
N THR A 558 40.15 22.57 -29.59
CA THR A 558 40.35 24.00 -29.36
C THR A 558 39.39 24.83 -30.20
N SER A 559 38.99 26.01 -29.68
CA SER A 559 38.27 27.03 -30.46
C SER A 559 39.03 28.34 -30.36
N PRO A 560 39.58 28.89 -31.44
CA PRO A 560 39.61 28.32 -32.79
C PRO A 560 40.37 26.99 -32.87
N ILE A 561 40.05 26.19 -33.89
CA ILE A 561 40.83 25.00 -34.23
C ILE A 561 42.24 25.41 -34.66
N ASN A 562 43.21 24.51 -34.53
CA ASN A 562 44.59 24.80 -34.91
C ASN A 562 44.70 25.22 -36.38
N ASN A 563 45.44 26.30 -36.63
CA ASN A 563 45.62 26.97 -37.91
C ASN A 563 44.34 27.56 -38.55
N ALA A 564 43.26 27.76 -37.78
CA ALA A 564 42.05 28.40 -38.30
C ALA A 564 42.37 29.80 -38.88
N THR A 565 41.92 30.08 -40.10
CA THR A 565 41.95 31.41 -40.71
C THR A 565 40.55 32.05 -40.64
N GLY A 566 40.44 33.36 -40.79
CA GLY A 566 39.11 33.99 -40.79
C GLY A 566 38.51 34.16 -39.39
N VAL A 567 39.31 34.05 -38.33
CA VAL A 567 38.81 34.14 -36.96
C VAL A 567 38.38 35.57 -36.64
N ALA A 568 37.18 35.74 -36.08
CA ALA A 568 36.70 37.04 -35.66
C ALA A 568 37.64 37.67 -34.62
N ILE A 569 37.88 38.98 -34.74
CA ILE A 569 38.82 39.70 -33.89
C ILE A 569 38.40 39.79 -32.40
N ASN A 570 37.14 39.46 -32.07
CA ASN A 570 36.61 39.42 -30.70
C ASN A 570 36.55 37.99 -30.11
N LYS A 571 37.25 37.02 -30.70
CA LYS A 571 37.12 35.60 -30.33
C LYS A 571 37.66 35.30 -28.93
N VAL A 572 36.82 34.64 -28.11
CA VAL A 572 37.26 33.91 -26.90
C VAL A 572 37.93 32.60 -27.31
N VAL A 573 39.12 32.36 -26.78
CA VAL A 573 39.96 31.20 -27.13
C VAL A 573 39.74 30.09 -26.10
N THR A 574 39.42 28.88 -26.52
CA THR A 574 39.09 27.76 -25.61
C THR A 574 39.88 26.49 -25.90
N ALA A 575 40.06 25.67 -24.87
CA ALA A 575 40.63 24.31 -24.94
C ALA A 575 39.81 23.34 -24.07
N THR A 576 39.42 22.20 -24.65
CA THR A 576 38.64 21.15 -23.99
C THR A 576 39.52 19.94 -23.70
N PHE A 577 39.48 19.42 -22.47
CA PHE A 577 40.36 18.35 -22.00
C PHE A 577 39.69 16.96 -22.03
N SER A 578 40.51 15.91 -22.06
CA SER A 578 40.07 14.51 -22.05
C SER A 578 39.59 13.98 -20.71
N THR A 579 39.74 14.77 -19.67
CA THR A 579 39.29 14.46 -18.31
C THR A 579 39.03 15.77 -17.59
N THR A 580 38.32 15.69 -16.47
CA THR A 580 38.17 16.81 -15.55
C THR A 580 39.53 17.24 -14.99
N MET A 581 39.81 18.54 -15.14
CA MET A 581 41.00 19.21 -14.62
C MET A 581 40.76 19.69 -13.19
N ASP A 582 41.83 19.78 -12.40
CA ASP A 582 41.83 20.50 -11.13
C ASP A 582 41.70 22.00 -11.42
N PRO A 583 40.58 22.64 -11.05
CA PRO A 583 40.33 24.04 -11.37
C PRO A 583 41.38 25.00 -10.81
N THR A 584 42.06 24.62 -9.71
CA THR A 584 43.11 25.46 -9.10
C THR A 584 44.36 25.56 -9.96
N THR A 585 44.56 24.59 -10.87
CA THR A 585 45.72 24.54 -11.78
C THR A 585 45.45 25.17 -13.16
N ILE A 586 44.20 25.61 -13.44
CA ILE A 586 43.81 26.29 -14.67
C ILE A 586 43.72 27.80 -14.43
N ASN A 587 44.75 28.54 -14.85
CA ASN A 587 44.89 29.97 -14.62
C ASN A 587 45.77 30.62 -15.70
N THR A 588 46.07 31.90 -15.56
CA THR A 588 46.88 32.67 -16.53
C THR A 588 48.33 32.21 -16.67
N SER A 589 48.83 31.35 -15.78
CA SER A 589 50.16 30.70 -15.92
C SER A 589 50.08 29.36 -16.66
N SER A 590 48.88 28.77 -16.77
CA SER A 590 48.67 27.51 -17.48
C SER A 590 47.90 27.64 -18.79
N PHE A 591 47.25 28.77 -19.08
CA PHE A 591 46.66 29.08 -20.39
C PHE A 591 47.14 30.46 -20.88
N LEU A 592 48.00 30.45 -21.91
CA LEU A 592 48.66 31.62 -22.49
C LEU A 592 48.16 31.91 -23.91
N LEU A 593 48.11 33.18 -24.30
CA LEU A 593 47.84 33.65 -25.68
C LEU A 593 48.90 34.66 -26.11
N LYS A 594 49.46 34.54 -27.32
CA LYS A 594 50.53 35.41 -27.85
C LYS A 594 50.27 35.89 -29.28
N GLU A 595 50.69 37.13 -29.55
CA GLU A 595 50.90 37.70 -30.89
C GLU A 595 52.41 37.66 -31.19
N GLY A 596 52.85 36.68 -31.98
CA GLY A 596 54.28 36.40 -32.13
C GLY A 596 54.95 36.09 -30.78
N VAL A 597 55.88 36.95 -30.35
CA VAL A 597 56.55 36.83 -29.03
C VAL A 597 55.82 37.54 -27.89
N ASN A 598 54.86 38.42 -28.19
CA ASN A 598 54.19 39.27 -27.20
C ASN A 598 53.01 38.55 -26.56
N SER A 599 52.94 38.53 -25.23
CA SER A 599 51.79 38.00 -24.50
C SER A 599 50.59 38.92 -24.57
N ILE A 600 49.42 38.36 -24.87
CA ILE A 600 48.13 39.05 -24.81
C ILE A 600 47.56 38.89 -23.42
N LEU A 601 47.11 39.99 -22.81
CA LEU A 601 46.46 39.98 -21.50
C LEU A 601 44.99 39.61 -21.64
N GLY A 602 44.50 38.79 -20.70
CA GLY A 602 43.12 38.33 -20.67
C GLY A 602 42.78 37.59 -19.38
N ASN A 603 41.51 37.22 -19.24
CA ASN A 603 41.02 36.42 -18.12
C ASN A 603 40.94 34.93 -18.49
N VAL A 604 41.27 34.05 -17.54
CA VAL A 604 41.14 32.58 -17.69
C VAL A 604 40.03 32.06 -16.80
N SER A 605 39.13 31.25 -17.35
CA SER A 605 38.09 30.54 -16.61
C SER A 605 38.04 29.06 -16.98
N TYR A 606 37.50 28.24 -16.08
CA TYR A 606 37.36 26.79 -16.28
C TYR A 606 35.96 26.33 -15.88
N SER A 607 35.28 25.60 -16.76
CA SER A 607 33.97 25.02 -16.50
C SER A 607 33.80 23.67 -17.21
N GLY A 608 33.30 22.67 -16.48
CA GLY A 608 33.18 21.29 -16.95
C GLY A 608 34.55 20.68 -17.26
N VAL A 609 34.86 20.55 -18.55
CA VAL A 609 36.15 20.09 -19.09
C VAL A 609 36.81 21.13 -20.01
N THR A 610 36.32 22.38 -20.00
CA THR A 610 36.78 23.42 -20.94
C THR A 610 37.38 24.61 -20.21
N ALA A 611 38.60 24.98 -20.58
CA ALA A 611 39.23 26.25 -20.21
C ALA A 611 38.98 27.31 -21.29
N SER A 612 38.76 28.55 -20.87
CA SER A 612 38.52 29.70 -21.75
C SER A 612 39.45 30.85 -21.42
N PHE A 613 40.01 31.49 -22.45
CA PHE A 613 40.84 32.70 -22.39
C PHE A 613 40.12 33.83 -23.13
N THR A 614 39.77 34.90 -22.41
CA THR A 614 39.10 36.09 -22.96
C THR A 614 40.08 37.27 -23.01
N PRO A 615 40.52 37.72 -24.19
CA PRO A 615 41.39 38.89 -24.32
C PRO A 615 40.72 40.18 -23.80
N PHE A 616 41.47 41.08 -23.19
CA PHE A 616 40.93 42.37 -22.73
C PHE A 616 40.67 43.37 -23.87
N ALA A 617 41.32 43.20 -25.02
CA ALA A 617 41.16 44.05 -26.21
C ALA A 617 40.89 43.19 -27.45
N LEU A 618 40.28 43.79 -28.49
CA LEU A 618 40.11 43.13 -29.78
C LEU A 618 41.48 42.76 -30.37
N LEU A 619 41.54 41.55 -30.94
CA LEU A 619 42.68 41.05 -31.68
C LEU A 619 42.85 41.84 -32.99
N LYS A 620 44.08 41.96 -33.51
CA LYS A 620 44.33 42.65 -34.79
C LYS A 620 43.82 41.80 -35.95
N ALA A 621 43.33 42.44 -37.02
CA ALA A 621 42.89 41.74 -38.24
C ALA A 621 44.08 41.16 -39.03
N ASN A 622 43.84 40.09 -39.80
CA ASN A 622 44.86 39.37 -40.58
C ASN A 622 46.16 39.06 -39.80
N THR A 623 46.05 38.73 -38.51
CA THR A 623 47.18 38.54 -37.60
C THR A 623 47.19 37.14 -37.02
N LEU A 624 48.38 36.51 -36.99
CA LEU A 624 48.61 35.17 -36.44
C LEU A 624 48.79 35.24 -34.91
N TYR A 625 47.97 34.49 -34.18
CA TYR A 625 48.04 34.30 -32.74
C TYR A 625 48.38 32.85 -32.39
N THR A 626 49.10 32.64 -31.28
CA THR A 626 49.45 31.32 -30.74
C THR A 626 48.95 31.18 -29.30
N ALA A 627 48.18 30.14 -29.02
CA ALA A 627 47.69 29.79 -27.70
C ALA A 627 48.42 28.56 -27.14
N THR A 628 48.55 28.46 -25.82
CA THR A 628 49.29 27.38 -25.15
C THR A 628 48.63 26.97 -23.83
N ILE A 629 48.40 25.66 -23.65
CA ILE A 629 48.18 25.05 -22.32
C ILE A 629 49.50 24.45 -21.81
N THR A 630 49.93 24.80 -20.60
CA THR A 630 51.20 24.32 -20.03
C THR A 630 51.06 23.03 -19.21
N THR A 631 52.19 22.36 -18.94
CA THR A 631 52.26 21.14 -18.09
C THR A 631 51.92 21.38 -16.61
N ILE A 632 51.72 22.63 -16.20
CA ILE A 632 51.26 22.97 -14.84
C ILE A 632 49.82 22.52 -14.61
N ALA A 633 49.00 22.48 -15.67
CA ALA A 633 47.61 22.02 -15.58
C ALA A 633 47.54 20.51 -15.27
N LYS A 634 46.73 20.13 -14.27
CA LYS A 634 46.58 18.76 -13.75
C LYS A 634 45.14 18.29 -13.79
N ASN A 635 44.92 16.98 -13.90
CA ASN A 635 43.61 16.37 -13.67
C ASN A 635 43.28 16.27 -12.17
N VAL A 636 42.03 15.96 -11.83
CA VAL A 636 41.60 15.75 -10.43
C VAL A 636 42.35 14.63 -9.70
N ALA A 637 43.00 13.73 -10.43
CA ALA A 637 43.87 12.69 -9.89
C ALA A 637 45.32 13.16 -9.67
N GLY A 638 45.62 14.45 -9.89
CA GLY A 638 46.92 15.07 -9.68
C GLY A 638 47.94 14.84 -10.80
N VAL A 639 47.55 14.26 -11.94
CA VAL A 639 48.42 13.98 -13.09
C VAL A 639 48.47 15.20 -14.03
N SER A 640 49.68 15.69 -14.33
CA SER A 640 49.93 16.81 -15.25
C SER A 640 49.80 16.41 -16.72
N LEU A 641 49.58 17.38 -17.63
CA LEU A 641 49.80 17.16 -19.06
C LEU A 641 51.23 16.66 -19.33
N VAL A 642 51.38 15.77 -20.32
CA VAL A 642 52.69 15.20 -20.70
C VAL A 642 53.63 16.26 -21.28
N SER A 643 53.08 17.20 -22.05
CA SER A 643 53.80 18.31 -22.67
C SER A 643 52.89 19.53 -22.81
N ASN A 644 53.47 20.70 -23.07
CA ASN A 644 52.67 21.89 -23.43
C ASN A 644 51.88 21.60 -24.71
N TYR A 645 50.61 21.98 -24.74
CA TYR A 645 49.75 21.89 -25.92
C TYR A 645 49.65 23.27 -26.58
N VAL A 646 50.15 23.39 -27.81
CA VAL A 646 50.27 24.67 -28.53
C VAL A 646 49.44 24.62 -29.82
N TRP A 647 48.68 25.68 -30.10
CA TRP A 647 47.96 25.84 -31.36
C TRP A 647 47.95 27.30 -31.82
N SER A 648 47.73 27.53 -33.11
CA SER A 648 47.70 28.88 -33.69
C SER A 648 46.40 29.16 -34.44
N PHE A 649 46.11 30.44 -34.72
CA PHE A 649 45.02 30.87 -35.59
C PHE A 649 45.27 32.26 -36.16
N THR A 650 44.70 32.56 -37.33
CA THR A 650 44.79 33.86 -38.01
C THR A 650 43.43 34.52 -38.08
N THR A 651 43.35 35.78 -37.67
CA THR A 651 42.11 36.57 -37.70
C THR A 651 41.70 36.95 -39.13
N ILE A 652 40.40 37.23 -39.35
CA ILE A 652 39.80 37.51 -40.66
C ILE A 652 40.40 38.73 -41.37
N ALA A 653 40.48 38.66 -42.71
CA ALA A 653 40.75 39.78 -43.63
C ALA A 653 39.42 40.38 -44.16
N ASN A 654 39.34 41.70 -44.37
CA ASN A 654 38.09 42.46 -44.46
C ASN A 654 37.45 42.54 -45.89
N PRO A 655 36.28 41.92 -46.17
CA PRO A 655 35.60 41.97 -47.48
C PRO A 655 34.57 43.14 -47.63
N PRO A 656 34.17 43.53 -48.86
CA PRO A 656 33.13 44.54 -49.10
C PRO A 656 31.73 44.13 -48.57
N PRO A 657 30.91 45.08 -48.07
CA PRO A 657 29.55 44.79 -47.64
C PRO A 657 28.60 44.44 -48.79
N THR A 658 27.67 43.51 -48.56
CA THR A 658 26.59 43.11 -49.48
C THR A 658 25.23 43.18 -48.77
N VAL A 659 24.15 43.51 -49.50
CA VAL A 659 22.78 43.36 -48.95
C VAL A 659 22.39 41.88 -48.99
N ILE A 660 22.03 41.31 -47.84
CA ILE A 660 21.63 39.90 -47.68
C ILE A 660 20.13 39.74 -47.87
N SER A 661 19.32 40.71 -47.39
CA SER A 661 17.86 40.62 -47.44
C SER A 661 17.20 41.99 -47.47
N THR A 662 16.00 42.05 -48.05
CA THR A 662 15.14 43.23 -48.03
C THR A 662 13.73 42.89 -47.56
N ASP A 663 13.07 43.83 -46.92
CA ASP A 663 11.64 43.78 -46.61
C ASP A 663 10.99 45.11 -47.03
N PRO A 664 10.05 45.14 -47.99
CA PRO A 664 9.54 44.00 -48.73
C PRO A 664 10.60 43.27 -49.55
N ILE A 665 10.41 41.95 -49.71
CA ILE A 665 11.21 41.17 -50.64
C ILE A 665 11.01 41.69 -52.06
N ASN A 666 11.99 41.49 -52.93
CA ASN A 666 11.89 41.92 -54.33
C ASN A 666 10.66 41.33 -55.01
N ASN A 667 9.89 42.17 -55.69
CA ASN A 667 8.61 41.90 -56.35
C ASN A 667 7.43 41.53 -55.42
N ALA A 668 7.50 41.86 -54.13
CA ALA A 668 6.36 41.67 -53.23
C ALA A 668 5.10 42.42 -53.73
N THR A 669 3.93 41.77 -53.70
CA THR A 669 2.62 42.36 -53.98
C THR A 669 1.79 42.47 -52.71
N GLY A 670 0.80 43.37 -52.65
CA GLY A 670 -0.07 43.48 -51.48
C GLY A 670 0.62 44.18 -50.30
N VAL A 671 1.67 44.97 -50.55
CA VAL A 671 2.42 45.65 -49.50
C VAL A 671 1.56 46.75 -48.87
N ALA A 672 1.52 46.81 -47.53
CA ALA A 672 0.77 47.83 -46.80
C ALA A 672 1.21 49.25 -47.20
N LEU A 673 0.25 50.19 -47.25
CA LEU A 673 0.52 51.58 -47.67
C LEU A 673 1.46 52.32 -46.70
N SER A 674 1.55 51.86 -45.46
CA SER A 674 2.42 52.39 -44.41
C SER A 674 3.77 51.68 -44.29
N LYS A 675 4.10 50.75 -45.19
CA LYS A 675 5.26 49.86 -45.03
C LYS A 675 6.56 50.66 -44.85
N VAL A 676 7.26 50.38 -43.74
CA VAL A 676 8.67 50.72 -43.55
C VAL A 676 9.51 49.70 -44.30
N LEU A 677 10.41 50.16 -45.14
CA LEU A 677 11.29 49.30 -45.91
C LEU A 677 12.55 49.03 -45.09
N SER A 678 13.16 47.86 -45.24
CA SER A 678 14.45 47.54 -44.64
C SER A 678 15.39 46.77 -45.57
N ALA A 679 16.69 46.92 -45.35
CA ALA A 679 17.76 46.20 -46.02
C ALA A 679 18.84 45.80 -45.00
N SER A 680 19.16 44.50 -44.91
CA SER A 680 20.18 43.96 -43.99
C SER A 680 21.48 43.64 -44.72
N PHE A 681 22.62 43.98 -44.11
CA PHE A 681 23.95 43.85 -44.70
C PHE A 681 24.74 42.65 -44.16
N SER A 682 25.75 42.20 -44.91
CA SER A 682 26.67 41.12 -44.53
C SER A 682 27.68 41.46 -43.44
N THR A 683 27.77 42.73 -43.08
CA THR A 683 28.59 43.24 -41.98
C THR A 683 28.00 44.53 -41.45
N ALA A 684 28.48 44.98 -40.29
CA ALA A 684 28.12 46.28 -39.74
C ALA A 684 28.58 47.43 -40.65
N MET A 685 27.65 48.30 -40.99
CA MET A 685 27.83 49.52 -41.76
C MET A 685 28.23 50.69 -40.87
N ASP A 686 28.98 51.65 -41.44
CA ASP A 686 29.22 52.96 -40.84
C ASP A 686 27.90 53.75 -40.85
N PRO A 687 27.30 54.03 -39.67
CA PRO A 687 26.01 54.70 -39.56
C PRO A 687 25.99 56.08 -40.22
N THR A 688 27.14 56.75 -40.35
CA THR A 688 27.22 58.07 -41.00
C THR A 688 27.02 58.01 -42.52
N THR A 689 27.29 56.83 -43.11
CA THR A 689 27.12 56.59 -44.55
C THR A 689 25.74 56.03 -44.92
N ILE A 690 24.92 55.67 -43.93
CA ILE A 690 23.54 55.22 -44.10
C ILE A 690 22.57 56.37 -43.85
N ASN A 691 22.21 57.08 -44.92
CA ASN A 691 21.33 58.24 -44.92
C ASN A 691 20.44 58.29 -46.18
N SER A 692 19.68 59.38 -46.36
CA SER A 692 18.75 59.60 -47.48
C SER A 692 19.40 59.66 -48.87
N SER A 693 20.73 59.76 -48.97
CA SER A 693 21.46 59.64 -50.25
C SER A 693 21.91 58.20 -50.53
N SER A 694 21.91 57.35 -49.51
CA SER A 694 22.32 55.95 -49.60
C SER A 694 21.15 54.96 -49.65
N PHE A 695 19.97 55.32 -49.15
CA PHE A 695 18.74 54.51 -49.21
C PHE A 695 17.62 55.35 -49.84
N LEU A 696 17.28 55.04 -51.08
CA LEU A 696 16.31 55.76 -51.91
C LEU A 696 15.04 54.94 -52.13
N LEU A 697 13.89 55.62 -52.25
CA LEU A 697 12.61 55.04 -52.68
C LEU A 697 12.01 55.89 -53.80
N LYS A 698 11.51 55.25 -54.85
CA LYS A 698 10.88 55.91 -56.01
C LYS A 698 9.52 55.31 -56.37
N GLU A 699 8.58 56.18 -56.72
CA GLU A 699 7.34 55.88 -57.44
C GLU A 699 7.58 56.16 -58.93
N GLY A 700 7.87 55.13 -59.73
CA GLY A 700 8.35 55.33 -61.10
C GLY A 700 9.64 56.18 -61.12
N THR A 701 9.59 57.38 -61.71
CA THR A 701 10.70 58.33 -61.73
C THR A 701 10.75 59.29 -60.54
N ASN A 702 9.66 59.40 -59.75
CA ASN A 702 9.52 60.37 -58.67
C ASN A 702 10.12 59.84 -57.37
N SER A 703 10.93 60.64 -56.68
CA SER A 703 11.45 60.28 -55.36
C SER A 703 10.37 60.40 -54.28
N VAL A 704 10.25 59.36 -53.45
CA VAL A 704 9.42 59.37 -52.25
C VAL A 704 10.26 59.90 -51.09
N LEU A 705 9.76 60.88 -50.35
CA LEU A 705 10.44 61.40 -49.16
C LEU A 705 10.26 60.44 -47.98
N GLY A 706 11.33 60.19 -47.23
CA GLY A 706 11.31 59.31 -46.07
C GLY A 706 12.49 59.54 -45.13
N LEU A 707 12.35 59.05 -43.90
CA LEU A 707 13.39 59.03 -42.89
C LEU A 707 14.21 57.74 -43.00
N VAL A 708 15.55 57.87 -43.03
CA VAL A 708 16.47 56.73 -43.02
C VAL A 708 17.07 56.55 -41.63
N THR A 709 17.05 55.33 -41.12
CA THR A 709 17.66 54.94 -39.84
C THR A 709 18.50 53.68 -40.01
N TYR A 710 19.45 53.45 -39.10
CA TYR A 710 20.34 52.29 -39.13
C TYR A 710 20.52 51.72 -37.73
N SER A 711 20.32 50.40 -37.56
CA SER A 711 20.49 49.70 -36.29
C SER A 711 21.01 48.28 -36.52
N GLY A 712 22.03 47.88 -35.75
CA GLY A 712 22.70 46.59 -35.90
C GLY A 712 23.38 46.45 -37.27
N VAL A 713 22.78 45.64 -38.15
CA VAL A 713 23.19 45.44 -39.55
C VAL A 713 22.10 45.82 -40.55
N THR A 714 21.06 46.53 -40.12
CA THR A 714 19.86 46.80 -40.92
C THR A 714 19.62 48.30 -41.08
N ALA A 715 19.49 48.75 -42.32
CA ALA A 715 18.99 50.07 -42.66
C ALA A 715 17.47 50.02 -42.87
N SER A 716 16.76 51.05 -42.42
CA SER A 716 15.31 51.18 -42.58
C SER A 716 14.94 52.52 -43.20
N PHE A 717 13.98 52.53 -44.13
CA PHE A 717 13.40 53.70 -44.77
C PHE A 717 11.90 53.80 -44.42
N THR A 718 11.53 54.86 -43.72
CA THR A 718 10.14 55.17 -43.33
C THR A 718 9.59 56.28 -44.22
N PRO A 719 8.63 56.01 -45.12
CA PRO A 719 7.99 57.06 -45.92
C PRO A 719 7.35 58.14 -45.04
N LEU A 720 7.49 59.43 -45.41
CA LEU A 720 6.87 60.55 -44.67
C LEU A 720 5.35 60.66 -44.90
N ALA A 721 4.84 60.04 -45.96
CA ALA A 721 3.42 59.93 -46.27
C ALA A 721 3.09 58.49 -46.66
N LEU A 722 1.82 58.09 -46.51
CA LEU A 722 1.35 56.78 -46.96
C LEU A 722 1.59 56.62 -48.47
N LEU A 723 2.10 55.45 -48.85
CA LEU A 723 2.29 55.06 -50.23
C LEU A 723 0.92 54.91 -50.92
N LYS A 724 0.82 55.29 -52.19
CA LYS A 724 -0.40 55.11 -52.99
C LYS A 724 -0.75 53.63 -53.15
N ALA A 725 -2.05 53.31 -53.15
CA ALA A 725 -2.56 51.95 -53.35
C ALA A 725 -2.32 51.44 -54.77
N ASN A 726 -2.18 50.12 -54.93
CA ASN A 726 -1.95 49.44 -56.21
C ASN A 726 -0.85 50.07 -57.07
N THR A 727 0.25 50.52 -56.45
CA THR A 727 1.32 51.28 -57.09
C THR A 727 2.66 50.57 -56.94
N LEU A 728 3.44 50.50 -58.03
CA LEU A 728 4.79 49.91 -58.06
C LEU A 728 5.83 50.92 -57.57
N TYR A 729 6.61 50.54 -56.55
CA TYR A 729 7.73 51.30 -56.02
C TYR A 729 9.06 50.58 -56.26
N THR A 730 10.13 51.37 -56.41
CA THR A 730 11.52 50.89 -56.55
C THR A 730 12.38 51.46 -55.43
N ALA A 731 13.02 50.61 -54.65
CA ALA A 731 13.94 50.96 -53.58
C ALA A 731 15.40 50.67 -53.97
N THR A 732 16.35 51.44 -53.44
CA THR A 732 17.78 51.32 -53.80
C THR A 732 18.69 51.60 -52.62
N ILE A 733 19.66 50.71 -52.35
CA ILE A 733 20.86 51.02 -51.56
C ILE A 733 22.01 51.38 -52.50
N THR A 734 22.65 52.53 -52.31
CA THR A 734 23.71 53.01 -53.20
C THR A 734 25.11 52.59 -52.73
N THR A 735 26.10 52.68 -53.62
CA THR A 735 27.53 52.43 -53.32
C THR A 735 28.17 53.41 -52.34
N ILE A 736 27.45 54.45 -51.90
CA ILE A 736 27.92 55.40 -50.88
C ILE A 736 27.97 54.73 -49.49
N ALA A 737 27.15 53.72 -49.24
CA ALA A 737 27.12 52.99 -47.98
C ALA A 737 28.42 52.16 -47.79
N LYS A 738 29.06 52.29 -46.62
CA LYS A 738 30.34 51.65 -46.27
C LYS A 738 30.25 50.81 -45.00
N ASN A 739 31.10 49.79 -44.87
CA ASN A 739 31.29 49.07 -43.60
C ASN A 739 32.12 49.89 -42.59
N LEU A 740 32.14 49.48 -41.31
CA LEU A 740 32.95 50.15 -40.26
C LEU A 740 34.45 50.21 -40.56
N ALA A 741 34.94 49.38 -41.50
CA ALA A 741 36.31 49.38 -41.97
C ALA A 741 36.50 50.23 -43.25
N GLY A 742 35.50 51.04 -43.64
CA GLY A 742 35.58 52.05 -44.70
C GLY A 742 35.34 51.53 -46.13
N VAL A 743 34.96 50.27 -46.32
CA VAL A 743 34.78 49.65 -47.65
C VAL A 743 33.32 49.79 -48.13
N SER A 744 33.12 50.32 -49.34
CA SER A 744 31.80 50.54 -49.99
C SER A 744 31.16 49.26 -50.56
N LEU A 745 29.84 49.26 -50.78
CA LEU A 745 29.19 48.26 -51.63
C LEU A 745 29.79 48.25 -53.05
N VAL A 746 29.88 47.06 -53.64
CA VAL A 746 30.43 46.84 -54.98
C VAL A 746 29.57 47.46 -56.09
N SER A 747 28.24 47.47 -55.92
CA SER A 747 27.28 48.08 -56.84
C SER A 747 26.03 48.54 -56.08
N ASN A 748 25.21 49.39 -56.69
CA ASN A 748 23.89 49.71 -56.14
C ASN A 748 23.03 48.44 -56.05
N TYR A 749 22.28 48.29 -54.98
CA TYR A 749 21.34 47.18 -54.78
C TYR A 749 19.91 47.69 -54.94
N VAL A 750 19.16 47.17 -55.91
CA VAL A 750 17.83 47.67 -56.33
C VAL A 750 16.78 46.59 -56.18
N TRP A 751 15.59 46.92 -55.66
CA TRP A 751 14.45 46.02 -55.60
C TRP A 751 13.11 46.76 -55.76
N THR A 752 12.05 46.04 -56.13
CA THR A 752 10.71 46.59 -56.40
C THR A 752 9.63 45.94 -55.54
N PHE A 753 8.50 46.62 -55.34
CA PHE A 753 7.29 46.06 -54.70
C PHE A 753 6.01 46.82 -55.10
N THR A 754 4.85 46.18 -55.03
CA THR A 754 3.53 46.75 -55.34
C THR A 754 2.63 46.79 -54.10
N THR A 755 2.03 47.93 -53.83
CA THR A 755 1.14 48.14 -52.67
C THR A 755 -0.24 47.50 -52.84
N ILE A 756 -0.92 47.21 -51.72
CA ILE A 756 -2.25 46.56 -51.66
C ILE A 756 -3.36 47.38 -52.35
N ALA A 757 -4.39 46.68 -52.85
CA ALA A 757 -5.62 47.25 -53.42
C ALA A 757 -6.63 47.68 -52.33
N ASN A 758 -7.54 48.61 -52.68
CA ASN A 758 -8.39 49.34 -51.74
C ASN A 758 -9.78 48.66 -51.54
N ILE A 759 -9.97 47.81 -50.51
CA ILE A 759 -11.27 47.15 -50.18
C ILE A 759 -11.76 47.47 -48.75
N PRO A 760 -13.03 47.86 -48.50
CA PRO A 760 -13.54 48.13 -47.15
C PRO A 760 -13.61 46.87 -46.26
N PRO A 761 -13.30 46.98 -44.95
CA PRO A 761 -13.44 45.86 -44.01
C PRO A 761 -14.91 45.53 -43.69
N THR A 762 -15.19 44.27 -43.38
CA THR A 762 -16.49 43.74 -42.89
C THR A 762 -16.26 42.79 -41.72
N VAL A 763 -17.25 42.63 -40.82
CA VAL A 763 -17.21 41.60 -39.75
C VAL A 763 -17.79 40.29 -40.32
N ILE A 764 -17.02 39.20 -40.23
CA ILE A 764 -17.39 37.86 -40.72
C ILE A 764 -18.12 37.06 -39.64
N SER A 765 -17.70 37.18 -38.37
CA SER A 765 -18.25 36.40 -37.26
C SER A 765 -18.05 37.10 -35.91
N THR A 766 -18.88 36.72 -34.92
CA THR A 766 -18.79 37.20 -33.53
C THR A 766 -18.80 36.05 -32.54
N ASP A 767 -18.17 36.25 -31.38
CA ASP A 767 -18.23 35.34 -30.23
C ASP A 767 -18.48 36.15 -28.95
N PRO A 768 -19.62 36.03 -28.25
CA PRO A 768 -20.75 35.17 -28.56
C PRO A 768 -21.40 35.47 -29.92
N LEU A 769 -22.06 34.46 -30.48
CA LEU A 769 -22.95 34.65 -31.63
C LEU A 769 -24.07 35.62 -31.26
N ASN A 770 -24.58 36.35 -32.26
CA ASN A 770 -25.69 37.27 -32.07
C ASN A 770 -26.92 36.54 -31.48
N ASN A 771 -27.50 37.09 -30.42
CA ASN A 771 -28.58 36.54 -29.61
C ASN A 771 -28.25 35.26 -28.80
N ALA A 772 -26.98 34.95 -28.55
CA ALA A 772 -26.63 33.80 -27.70
C ALA A 772 -27.18 33.96 -26.26
N THR A 773 -27.74 32.89 -25.69
CA THR A 773 -28.19 32.81 -24.29
C THR A 773 -27.26 31.92 -23.45
N GLY A 774 -27.27 32.09 -22.13
CA GLY A 774 -26.45 31.26 -21.23
C GLY A 774 -24.96 31.59 -21.29
N VAL A 775 -24.60 32.80 -21.71
CA VAL A 775 -23.20 33.22 -21.82
C VAL A 775 -22.57 33.31 -20.42
N VAL A 776 -21.44 32.63 -20.24
CA VAL A 776 -20.68 32.63 -19.00
C VAL A 776 -20.21 34.04 -18.62
N LEU A 777 -20.15 34.35 -17.33
CA LEU A 777 -19.96 35.72 -16.84
C LEU A 777 -18.56 36.29 -17.13
N ASN A 778 -17.56 35.46 -17.36
CA ASN A 778 -16.20 35.86 -17.72
C ASN A 778 -15.94 35.89 -19.24
N LYS A 779 -16.98 35.83 -20.06
CA LYS A 779 -16.83 35.74 -21.51
C LYS A 779 -16.10 36.96 -22.09
N GLN A 780 -15.02 36.69 -22.83
CA GLN A 780 -14.43 37.67 -23.73
C GLN A 780 -15.29 37.75 -25.00
N VAL A 781 -15.61 38.98 -25.41
CA VAL A 781 -16.45 39.26 -26.57
C VAL A 781 -15.54 39.53 -27.77
N ALA A 782 -15.75 38.88 -28.90
CA ALA A 782 -14.87 38.94 -30.06
C ALA A 782 -15.61 39.19 -31.37
N ALA A 783 -14.89 39.81 -32.33
CA ALA A 783 -15.33 40.01 -33.71
C ALA A 783 -14.17 39.70 -34.69
N THR A 784 -14.47 38.96 -35.75
CA THR A 784 -13.51 38.58 -36.81
C THR A 784 -13.75 39.40 -38.08
N PHE A 785 -12.72 39.96 -38.69
CA PHE A 785 -12.82 40.84 -39.87
C PHE A 785 -12.40 40.18 -41.19
N SER A 786 -12.89 40.68 -42.33
CA SER A 786 -12.57 40.22 -43.69
C SER A 786 -11.17 40.57 -44.18
N VAL A 787 -10.50 41.53 -43.52
CA VAL A 787 -9.14 41.96 -43.82
C VAL A 787 -8.41 42.32 -42.52
N GLN A 788 -7.10 42.49 -42.58
CA GLN A 788 -6.34 43.05 -41.45
C GLN A 788 -6.73 44.51 -41.17
N MET A 789 -7.00 44.78 -39.90
CA MET A 789 -7.36 46.07 -39.35
C MET A 789 -6.11 46.83 -38.90
N ASP A 790 -6.16 48.16 -38.91
CA ASP A 790 -5.17 49.00 -38.25
C ASP A 790 -5.34 48.87 -36.73
N PRO A 791 -4.36 48.27 -36.01
CA PRO A 791 -4.46 48.06 -34.57
C PRO A 791 -4.70 49.35 -33.78
N ALA A 792 -4.22 50.51 -34.27
CA ALA A 792 -4.42 51.80 -33.59
C ALA A 792 -5.90 52.23 -33.58
N THR A 793 -6.68 51.75 -34.54
CA THR A 793 -8.11 52.09 -34.70
C THR A 793 -9.06 51.08 -34.05
N ILE A 794 -8.53 49.97 -33.49
CA ILE A 794 -9.30 48.99 -32.72
C ILE A 794 -9.01 49.22 -31.24
N ASN A 795 -9.86 50.01 -30.58
CA ASN A 795 -9.68 50.40 -29.18
C ASN A 795 -11.05 50.54 -28.47
N SER A 796 -11.04 50.97 -27.21
CA SER A 796 -12.25 51.07 -26.38
C SER A 796 -13.30 52.07 -26.87
N SER A 797 -12.97 52.95 -27.83
CA SER A 797 -13.96 53.83 -28.48
C SER A 797 -14.56 53.22 -29.76
N THR A 798 -13.92 52.22 -30.35
CA THR A 798 -14.39 51.57 -31.59
C THR A 798 -14.89 50.14 -31.40
N PHE A 799 -14.57 49.49 -30.28
CA PHE A 799 -15.20 48.26 -29.82
C PHE A 799 -15.75 48.45 -28.42
N THR A 800 -17.07 48.62 -28.31
CA THR A 800 -17.78 48.89 -27.06
C THR A 800 -18.70 47.75 -26.66
N LEU A 801 -18.89 47.56 -25.36
CA LEU A 801 -19.87 46.64 -24.76
C LEU A 801 -20.75 47.41 -23.77
N SER A 802 -22.06 47.17 -23.77
CA SER A 802 -23.01 47.83 -22.87
C SER A 802 -24.15 46.91 -22.45
N TYR A 803 -24.82 47.21 -21.34
CA TYR A 803 -26.09 46.58 -20.95
C TYR A 803 -27.06 47.67 -20.51
N ALA A 804 -28.31 47.62 -20.98
CA ALA A 804 -29.32 48.66 -20.69
C ALA A 804 -28.82 50.12 -20.91
N GLY A 805 -27.92 50.34 -21.88
CA GLY A 805 -27.29 51.65 -22.14
C GLY A 805 -26.11 52.02 -21.23
N ILE A 806 -25.79 51.21 -20.23
CA ILE A 806 -24.63 51.40 -19.35
C ILE A 806 -23.38 50.78 -19.99
N PRO A 807 -22.29 51.54 -20.18
CA PRO A 807 -21.06 51.01 -20.74
C PRO A 807 -20.36 50.05 -19.76
N VAL A 808 -19.87 48.93 -20.28
CA VAL A 808 -19.03 47.98 -19.54
C VAL A 808 -17.58 48.44 -19.67
N SER A 809 -16.85 48.52 -18.54
CA SER A 809 -15.41 48.78 -18.57
C SER A 809 -14.65 47.51 -18.97
N GLY A 810 -13.72 47.63 -19.91
CA GLY A 810 -12.93 46.51 -20.39
C GLY A 810 -11.73 46.94 -21.23
N VAL A 811 -10.87 45.98 -21.55
CA VAL A 811 -9.68 46.15 -22.39
C VAL A 811 -9.97 45.58 -23.78
N VAL A 812 -9.64 46.35 -24.81
CA VAL A 812 -9.71 45.91 -26.21
C VAL A 812 -8.32 45.46 -26.66
N SER A 813 -8.27 44.31 -27.31
CA SER A 813 -7.06 43.76 -27.95
C SER A 813 -7.37 43.33 -29.38
N TYR A 814 -6.34 43.32 -30.23
CA TYR A 814 -6.46 42.93 -31.63
C TYR A 814 -5.27 42.06 -32.04
N SER A 815 -5.53 40.91 -32.65
CA SER A 815 -4.50 40.00 -33.16
C SER A 815 -4.98 39.27 -34.41
N GLY A 816 -4.12 39.22 -35.43
CA GLY A 816 -4.45 38.64 -36.73
C GLY A 816 -5.57 39.42 -37.42
N ILE A 817 -6.78 38.85 -37.43
CA ILE A 817 -8.02 39.47 -37.94
C ILE A 817 -9.13 39.52 -36.88
N ILE A 818 -8.80 39.31 -35.59
CA ILE A 818 -9.77 39.17 -34.50
C ILE A 818 -9.57 40.30 -33.48
N ALA A 819 -10.61 41.08 -33.23
CA ALA A 819 -10.68 41.99 -32.08
C ALA A 819 -11.38 41.30 -30.91
N ARG A 820 -10.88 41.55 -29.69
CA ARG A 820 -11.43 41.02 -28.43
C ARG A 820 -11.62 42.14 -27.41
N PHE A 821 -12.82 42.21 -26.84
CA PHE A 821 -13.18 43.01 -25.68
C PHE A 821 -13.19 42.10 -24.44
N THR A 822 -12.32 42.40 -23.47
CA THR A 822 -12.22 41.69 -22.19
C THR A 822 -12.80 42.58 -21.10
N PRO A 823 -13.96 42.25 -20.51
CA PRO A 823 -14.50 42.98 -19.37
C PRO A 823 -13.52 42.99 -18.19
N ASN A 824 -13.39 44.13 -17.49
CA ASN A 824 -12.53 44.24 -16.30
C ASN A 824 -13.09 43.49 -15.09
N ASN A 825 -14.43 43.36 -15.04
CA ASN A 825 -15.15 42.60 -14.04
C ASN A 825 -16.03 41.56 -14.74
N PRO A 826 -16.35 40.43 -14.09
CA PRO A 826 -17.36 39.51 -14.60
C PRO A 826 -18.67 40.23 -14.92
N LEU A 827 -19.27 39.85 -16.05
CA LEU A 827 -20.56 40.34 -16.49
C LEU A 827 -21.64 39.96 -15.48
N ILE A 828 -22.61 40.85 -15.28
CA ILE A 828 -23.78 40.62 -14.45
C ILE A 828 -24.58 39.43 -15.00
N ALA A 829 -25.02 38.52 -14.14
CA ALA A 829 -25.85 37.37 -14.47
C ALA A 829 -27.24 37.77 -15.00
N ASN A 830 -27.87 36.91 -15.81
CA ASN A 830 -29.19 37.11 -16.38
C ASN A 830 -29.41 38.49 -17.04
N THR A 831 -28.39 39.01 -17.73
CA THR A 831 -28.36 40.37 -18.25
C THR A 831 -28.13 40.36 -19.76
N LEU A 832 -28.91 41.15 -20.50
CA LEU A 832 -28.75 41.36 -21.94
C LEU A 832 -27.66 42.41 -22.20
N TYR A 833 -26.60 41.99 -22.89
CA TYR A 833 -25.51 42.84 -23.35
C TYR A 833 -25.61 43.12 -24.85
N THR A 834 -25.12 44.29 -25.26
CA THR A 834 -24.99 44.73 -26.66
C THR A 834 -23.56 45.17 -26.91
N ALA A 835 -22.92 44.54 -27.88
CA ALA A 835 -21.59 44.85 -28.38
C ALA A 835 -21.67 45.63 -29.70
N THR A 836 -20.70 46.51 -29.95
CA THR A 836 -20.66 47.34 -31.16
C THR A 836 -19.24 47.54 -31.64
N ILE A 837 -19.00 47.29 -32.94
CA ILE A 837 -17.84 47.82 -33.66
C ILE A 837 -18.28 49.06 -34.45
N THR A 838 -17.62 50.20 -34.24
CA THR A 838 -18.02 51.46 -34.89
C THR A 838 -17.32 51.66 -36.23
N THR A 839 -17.83 52.57 -37.06
CA THR A 839 -17.18 53.04 -38.30
C THR A 839 -15.81 53.71 -38.08
N GLY A 840 -15.42 53.95 -36.83
CA GLY A 840 -14.06 54.39 -36.48
C GLY A 840 -12.98 53.32 -36.69
N ALA A 841 -13.35 52.04 -36.75
CA ALA A 841 -12.43 50.94 -37.02
C ALA A 841 -12.05 50.88 -38.51
N LYS A 842 -10.74 50.89 -38.81
CA LYS A 842 -10.18 50.99 -40.17
C LYS A 842 -9.27 49.81 -40.50
N ASN A 843 -9.14 49.49 -41.79
CA ASN A 843 -8.12 48.56 -42.28
C ASN A 843 -6.72 49.22 -42.35
N LEU A 844 -5.68 48.43 -42.63
CA LEU A 844 -4.30 48.95 -42.80
C LEU A 844 -4.14 49.96 -43.96
N ALA A 845 -5.11 50.05 -44.86
CA ALA A 845 -5.17 51.06 -45.92
C ALA A 845 -5.93 52.34 -45.48
N GLY A 846 -6.41 52.42 -44.24
CA GLY A 846 -7.13 53.56 -43.68
C GLY A 846 -8.62 53.62 -44.01
N ILE A 847 -9.21 52.56 -44.58
CA ILE A 847 -10.63 52.50 -44.92
C ILE A 847 -11.45 52.01 -43.73
N SER A 848 -12.50 52.75 -43.37
CA SER A 848 -13.47 52.42 -42.32
C SER A 848 -14.45 51.31 -42.70
N LEU A 849 -15.05 50.66 -41.70
CA LEU A 849 -16.30 49.90 -41.88
C LEU A 849 -17.37 50.79 -42.52
N VAL A 850 -18.21 50.19 -43.38
CA VAL A 850 -19.31 50.89 -44.08
C VAL A 850 -20.40 51.35 -43.12
N SER A 851 -20.66 50.59 -42.06
CA SER A 851 -21.62 50.91 -40.99
C SER A 851 -21.17 50.33 -39.66
N ASN A 852 -21.72 50.82 -38.55
CA ASN A 852 -21.52 50.17 -37.25
C ASN A 852 -22.05 48.72 -37.31
N TYR A 853 -21.32 47.79 -36.71
CA TYR A 853 -21.73 46.41 -36.57
C TYR A 853 -22.17 46.15 -35.13
N VAL A 854 -23.43 45.75 -34.92
CA VAL A 854 -24.05 45.61 -33.59
C VAL A 854 -24.56 44.19 -33.40
N TRP A 855 -24.32 43.60 -32.23
CA TRP A 855 -24.87 42.29 -31.85
C TRP A 855 -25.11 42.22 -30.34
N SER A 856 -25.98 41.30 -29.91
CA SER A 856 -26.36 41.14 -28.50
C SER A 856 -26.20 39.71 -28.00
N PHE A 857 -26.19 39.53 -26.68
CA PHE A 857 -26.18 38.21 -26.00
C PHE A 857 -26.68 38.33 -24.55
N THR A 858 -27.16 37.23 -23.96
CA THR A 858 -27.67 37.17 -22.58
C THR A 858 -26.83 36.25 -21.71
N THR A 859 -26.40 36.74 -20.55
CA THR A 859 -25.60 35.99 -19.58
C THR A 859 -26.41 34.97 -18.78
N VAL A 860 -25.74 33.93 -18.28
CA VAL A 860 -26.34 32.83 -17.51
C VAL A 860 -27.01 33.29 -16.20
N VAL A 861 -28.04 32.57 -15.74
CA VAL A 861 -28.70 32.73 -14.43
C VAL A 861 -27.91 31.94 -13.37
N LEU A 862 -27.64 32.53 -12.20
CA LEU A 862 -26.94 31.85 -11.09
C LEU A 862 -27.91 31.21 -10.10
N ILE A 863 -27.84 29.89 -9.92
CA ILE A 863 -28.52 29.12 -8.87
C ILE A 863 -27.53 28.68 -7.78
N PRO A 864 -27.78 28.94 -6.47
CA PRO A 864 -26.90 28.46 -5.41
C PRO A 864 -26.87 26.92 -5.31
N PRO A 865 -25.69 26.31 -5.10
CA PRO A 865 -25.60 24.88 -4.80
C PRO A 865 -26.21 24.55 -3.43
N THR A 866 -26.81 23.36 -3.31
CA THR A 866 -27.35 22.78 -2.07
C THR A 866 -26.75 21.40 -1.84
N VAL A 867 -26.58 20.98 -0.58
CA VAL A 867 -26.23 19.57 -0.27
C VAL A 867 -27.50 18.74 -0.33
N ILE A 868 -27.51 17.72 -1.19
CA ILE A 868 -28.64 16.81 -1.41
C ILE A 868 -28.61 15.64 -0.42
N SER A 869 -27.43 15.10 -0.13
CA SER A 869 -27.28 13.96 0.78
C SER A 869 -25.89 13.92 1.42
N THR A 870 -25.80 13.29 2.59
CA THR A 870 -24.54 13.01 3.28
C THR A 870 -24.41 11.54 3.64
N ASP A 871 -23.16 11.05 3.70
CA ASP A 871 -22.82 9.74 4.25
C ASP A 871 -21.60 9.88 5.17
N PRO A 872 -21.72 9.65 6.49
CA PRO A 872 -22.93 9.22 7.19
C PRO A 872 -24.07 10.22 7.10
N VAL A 873 -25.30 9.71 7.05
CA VAL A 873 -26.50 10.54 7.14
C VAL A 873 -26.54 11.26 8.49
N ASN A 874 -27.22 12.41 8.55
CA ASN A 874 -27.32 13.19 9.78
C ASN A 874 -27.92 12.34 10.92
N ASN A 875 -27.25 12.36 12.08
CA ASN A 875 -27.52 11.57 13.28
C ASN A 875 -27.36 10.05 13.12
N ALA A 876 -26.61 9.56 12.13
CA ALA A 876 -26.26 8.15 12.05
C ALA A 876 -25.55 7.68 13.33
N THR A 877 -25.90 6.49 13.81
CA THR A 877 -25.23 5.81 14.93
C THR A 877 -24.46 4.59 14.42
N ALA A 878 -23.54 4.07 15.25
CA ALA A 878 -22.72 2.91 14.92
C ALA A 878 -21.91 3.05 13.62
N VAL A 879 -21.44 4.28 13.32
CA VAL A 879 -20.62 4.53 12.13
C VAL A 879 -19.24 3.87 12.27
N GLU A 880 -18.81 3.17 11.24
CA GLU A 880 -17.49 2.53 11.18
C GLU A 880 -16.34 3.52 11.45
N LEU A 881 -15.28 3.09 12.14
CA LEU A 881 -14.21 3.99 12.57
C LEU A 881 -13.35 4.51 11.40
N ASN A 882 -13.25 3.74 10.33
CA ASN A 882 -12.52 4.09 9.11
C ASN A 882 -13.39 4.82 8.06
N LYS A 883 -14.52 5.39 8.49
CA LYS A 883 -15.51 5.95 7.57
C LYS A 883 -14.98 7.22 6.89
N THR A 884 -15.01 7.23 5.56
CA THR A 884 -14.92 8.46 4.76
C THR A 884 -16.25 9.21 4.81
N ILE A 885 -16.19 10.51 5.07
CA ILE A 885 -17.35 11.37 5.25
C ILE A 885 -17.64 12.09 3.93
N THR A 886 -18.85 12.01 3.41
CA THR A 886 -19.19 12.55 2.08
C THR A 886 -20.42 13.42 2.07
N ALA A 887 -20.49 14.33 1.09
CA ALA A 887 -21.64 15.18 0.80
C ALA A 887 -21.83 15.34 -0.71
N ASN A 888 -23.04 15.12 -1.20
CA ASN A 888 -23.42 15.30 -2.60
C ASN A 888 -24.11 16.64 -2.80
N PHE A 889 -23.75 17.39 -3.84
CA PHE A 889 -24.32 18.71 -4.15
C PHE A 889 -25.33 18.68 -5.31
N SER A 890 -26.20 19.68 -5.39
CA SER A 890 -27.19 19.84 -6.47
C SER A 890 -26.64 20.26 -7.82
N THR A 891 -25.36 20.63 -7.87
CA THR A 891 -24.64 20.96 -9.10
C THR A 891 -23.15 20.72 -8.90
N ALA A 892 -22.38 20.74 -9.98
CA ALA A 892 -20.92 20.64 -9.92
C ALA A 892 -20.31 21.86 -9.20
N MET A 893 -19.40 21.58 -8.28
CA MET A 893 -18.65 22.51 -7.45
C MET A 893 -17.32 22.86 -8.11
N ASP A 894 -16.80 24.07 -7.85
CA ASP A 894 -15.44 24.43 -8.19
C ASP A 894 -14.47 23.66 -7.28
N PRO A 895 -13.65 22.73 -7.81
CA PRO A 895 -12.75 21.90 -7.02
C PRO A 895 -11.75 22.71 -6.19
N LEU A 896 -11.41 23.94 -6.60
CA LEU A 896 -10.50 24.81 -5.84
C LEU A 896 -11.14 25.32 -4.54
N THR A 897 -12.47 25.36 -4.49
CA THR A 897 -13.24 25.88 -3.35
C THR A 897 -13.71 24.79 -2.38
N ILE A 898 -13.58 23.52 -2.75
CA ILE A 898 -13.87 22.35 -1.90
C ILE A 898 -12.53 21.80 -1.37
N ASN A 899 -12.13 22.20 -0.17
CA ASN A 899 -10.85 21.84 0.42
C ASN A 899 -10.95 21.79 1.95
N GLY A 900 -9.83 21.55 2.64
CA GLY A 900 -9.78 21.41 4.11
C GLY A 900 -10.19 22.64 4.92
N THR A 901 -10.44 23.79 4.28
CA THR A 901 -11.00 24.98 4.94
C THR A 901 -12.52 25.10 4.75
N SER A 902 -13.07 24.47 3.70
CA SER A 902 -14.48 24.55 3.37
C SER A 902 -15.25 23.28 3.69
N PHE A 903 -14.58 22.13 3.84
CA PHE A 903 -15.15 20.89 4.38
C PHE A 903 -14.36 20.47 5.63
N LEU A 904 -15.00 20.62 6.78
CA LEU A 904 -14.42 20.45 8.11
C LEU A 904 -15.08 19.28 8.84
N LEU A 905 -14.32 18.59 9.69
CA LEU A 905 -14.80 17.56 10.61
C LEU A 905 -14.26 17.84 12.02
N THR A 906 -15.11 17.82 13.03
CA THR A 906 -14.70 18.02 14.43
C THR A 906 -15.25 16.94 15.36
N ALA A 907 -14.50 16.59 16.41
CA ALA A 907 -14.96 15.84 17.57
C ALA A 907 -15.12 16.82 18.74
N GLY A 908 -16.36 17.23 19.02
CA GLY A 908 -16.61 18.40 19.87
C GLY A 908 -15.94 19.65 19.29
N ASN A 909 -15.04 20.29 20.06
CA ASN A 909 -14.30 21.48 19.64
C ASN A 909 -12.97 21.19 18.93
N ASN A 910 -12.56 19.92 18.84
CA ASN A 910 -11.27 19.54 18.26
C ASN A 910 -11.43 19.23 16.77
N ALA A 911 -10.59 19.85 15.94
CA ALA A 911 -10.54 19.55 14.51
C ALA A 911 -9.92 18.16 14.26
N VAL A 912 -10.54 17.40 13.37
CA VAL A 912 -10.01 16.12 12.88
C VAL A 912 -9.19 16.39 11.63
N ALA A 913 -7.96 15.87 11.58
CA ALA A 913 -7.12 16.00 10.39
C ALA A 913 -7.59 15.02 9.30
N GLY A 914 -7.75 15.50 8.07
CA GLY A 914 -8.19 14.69 6.94
C GLY A 914 -7.85 15.34 5.59
N VAL A 915 -7.96 14.54 4.53
CA VAL A 915 -7.79 14.97 3.15
C VAL A 915 -9.15 15.16 2.52
N VAL A 916 -9.37 16.31 1.87
CA VAL A 916 -10.60 16.59 1.13
C VAL A 916 -10.37 16.33 -0.35
N THR A 917 -11.25 15.54 -0.96
CA THR A 917 -11.30 15.29 -2.40
C THR A 917 -12.68 15.66 -2.94
N TYR A 918 -12.75 15.98 -4.23
CA TYR A 918 -13.99 16.31 -4.91
C TYR A 918 -14.05 15.64 -6.29
N THR A 919 -15.10 14.87 -6.54
CA THR A 919 -15.31 14.14 -7.81
C THR A 919 -16.77 14.16 -8.21
N GLY A 920 -17.08 14.54 -9.46
CA GLY A 920 -18.45 14.65 -9.94
C GLY A 920 -19.21 15.74 -9.19
N ILE A 921 -20.18 15.33 -8.35
CA ILE A 921 -20.94 16.20 -7.44
C ILE A 921 -20.67 15.91 -5.96
N THR A 922 -19.68 15.07 -5.65
CA THR A 922 -19.44 14.55 -4.31
C THR A 922 -18.15 15.13 -3.74
N ALA A 923 -18.25 15.79 -2.58
CA ALA A 923 -17.10 16.06 -1.73
C ALA A 923 -16.90 14.92 -0.75
N SER A 924 -15.66 14.54 -0.52
CA SER A 924 -15.27 13.50 0.44
C SER A 924 -14.19 14.05 1.36
N PHE A 925 -14.37 13.87 2.66
CA PHE A 925 -13.39 14.11 3.71
C PHE A 925 -12.91 12.74 4.21
N ASN A 926 -11.65 12.42 3.95
CA ASN A 926 -11.02 11.18 4.40
C ASN A 926 -10.12 11.47 5.62
N PRO A 927 -10.51 11.06 6.84
CA PRO A 927 -9.67 11.24 8.02
C PRO A 927 -8.27 10.62 7.83
N THR A 928 -7.23 11.27 8.37
CA THR A 928 -5.84 10.78 8.29
C THR A 928 -5.57 9.54 9.14
N GLY A 929 -6.47 9.22 10.06
CA GLY A 929 -6.48 7.99 10.86
C GLY A 929 -7.91 7.65 11.28
N ASP A 930 -8.10 6.44 11.83
CA ASP A 930 -9.41 5.98 12.29
C ASP A 930 -10.02 6.95 13.32
N LEU A 931 -11.32 7.17 13.18
CA LEU A 931 -12.11 7.96 14.11
C LEU A 931 -12.17 7.28 15.47
N LEU A 932 -12.14 8.07 16.54
CA LEU A 932 -12.34 7.59 17.91
C LEU A 932 -13.70 6.87 18.04
N PRO A 933 -13.75 5.74 18.76
CA PRO A 933 -14.99 4.99 18.98
C PRO A 933 -15.96 5.74 19.90
N ASN A 934 -17.26 5.43 19.78
CA ASN A 934 -18.36 6.02 20.54
C ASN A 934 -18.30 7.56 20.66
N THR A 935 -17.82 8.22 19.60
CA THR A 935 -17.56 9.66 19.59
C THR A 935 -18.51 10.35 18.61
N VAL A 936 -19.11 11.45 19.06
CA VAL A 936 -19.95 12.31 18.21
C VAL A 936 -19.03 13.21 17.39
N TYR A 937 -19.16 13.10 16.07
CA TYR A 937 -18.49 13.97 15.11
C TYR A 937 -19.48 14.94 14.48
N THR A 938 -19.02 16.15 14.22
CA THR A 938 -19.74 17.19 13.49
C THR A 938 -19.00 17.49 12.19
N ALA A 939 -19.65 17.26 11.06
CA ALA A 939 -19.16 17.64 9.75
C ALA A 939 -19.82 18.95 9.30
N ARG A 940 -19.04 19.81 8.64
CA ARG A 940 -19.47 21.14 8.20
C ARG A 940 -18.92 21.46 6.82
N ILE A 941 -19.80 21.86 5.90
CA ILE A 941 -19.44 22.48 4.62
C ILE A 941 -19.80 23.96 4.68
N THR A 942 -18.82 24.82 4.47
CA THR A 942 -19.00 26.27 4.63
C THR A 942 -19.48 26.96 3.35
N THR A 943 -20.00 28.17 3.48
CA THR A 943 -20.32 29.08 2.36
C THR A 943 -19.12 29.47 1.50
N ALA A 944 -17.88 29.09 1.86
CA ALA A 944 -16.71 29.27 0.99
C ALA A 944 -16.73 28.32 -0.23
N ALA A 945 -17.46 27.20 -0.14
CA ALA A 945 -17.66 26.26 -1.24
C ALA A 945 -18.59 26.85 -2.32
N LYS A 946 -18.15 26.85 -3.59
CA LYS A 946 -18.86 27.48 -4.71
C LYS A 946 -19.10 26.49 -5.85
N ASN A 947 -20.15 26.72 -6.64
CA ASN A 947 -20.34 26.02 -7.91
C ASN A 947 -19.37 26.51 -9.00
N LEU A 948 -19.30 25.81 -10.14
CA LEU A 948 -18.46 26.22 -11.28
C LEU A 948 -18.81 27.62 -11.84
N ALA A 949 -20.01 28.12 -11.56
CA ALA A 949 -20.43 29.47 -11.93
C ALA A 949 -20.03 30.53 -10.88
N GLY A 950 -19.33 30.13 -9.81
CA GLY A 950 -18.84 31.00 -8.73
C GLY A 950 -19.85 31.30 -7.64
N THR A 951 -21.03 30.68 -7.65
CA THR A 951 -22.09 30.89 -6.64
C THR A 951 -21.81 30.05 -5.39
N PRO A 952 -21.71 30.66 -4.19
CA PRO A 952 -21.49 29.93 -2.94
C PRO A 952 -22.75 29.19 -2.47
N LEU A 953 -22.60 28.23 -1.55
CA LEU A 953 -23.75 27.75 -0.77
C LEU A 953 -24.46 28.93 -0.09
N ALA A 954 -25.77 28.84 0.04
CA ALA A 954 -26.58 29.87 0.69
C ALA A 954 -26.30 29.99 2.19
N ASN A 955 -26.03 28.85 2.86
CA ASN A 955 -25.66 28.76 4.27
C ASN A 955 -24.67 27.61 4.45
N ASP A 956 -23.97 27.60 5.59
CA ASP A 956 -23.17 26.45 5.99
C ASP A 956 -24.08 25.23 6.21
N TYR A 957 -23.64 24.08 5.71
CA TYR A 957 -24.33 22.80 5.89
C TYR A 957 -23.65 21.99 6.99
N ILE A 958 -24.36 21.68 8.06
CA ILE A 958 -23.82 21.03 9.25
C ILE A 958 -24.60 19.75 9.53
N TRP A 959 -23.91 18.65 9.82
CA TRP A 959 -24.52 17.40 10.26
C TRP A 959 -23.64 16.66 11.26
N THR A 960 -24.26 15.78 12.04
CA THR A 960 -23.59 15.01 13.10
C THR A 960 -23.70 13.51 12.87
N PHE A 961 -22.79 12.72 13.41
CA PHE A 961 -22.88 11.26 13.47
C PHE A 961 -22.08 10.70 14.65
N THR A 962 -22.42 9.49 15.10
CA THR A 962 -21.77 8.81 16.22
C THR A 962 -21.10 7.53 15.72
N THR A 963 -19.80 7.41 15.96
CA THR A 963 -19.03 6.20 15.63
C THR A 963 -19.41 5.01 16.51
N LYS A 964 -19.18 3.79 16.01
CA LYS A 964 -19.47 2.56 16.74
C LYS A 964 -18.62 2.43 18.02
N PRO A 965 -19.09 1.67 19.02
CA PRO A 965 -18.30 1.31 20.19
C PRO A 965 -16.98 0.60 19.81
N PRO A 966 -15.98 0.57 20.70
CA PRO A 966 -14.72 -0.13 20.46
C PRO A 966 -14.96 -1.61 20.13
N ALA A 967 -14.16 -2.19 19.22
CA ALA A 967 -14.13 -3.64 19.08
C ALA A 967 -13.51 -4.25 20.35
N GLY A 968 -14.28 -5.07 21.09
CA GLY A 968 -13.78 -5.80 22.26
C GLY A 968 -12.68 -6.80 21.90
N ALA A 969 -11.96 -7.31 22.90
CA ALA A 969 -11.02 -8.40 22.70
C ALA A 969 -11.71 -9.67 22.18
N PRO A 970 -11.02 -10.57 21.47
CA PRO A 970 -11.63 -11.81 21.01
C PRO A 970 -11.93 -12.71 22.22
N TYR A 971 -13.08 -13.35 22.24
CA TYR A 971 -13.46 -14.25 23.33
C TYR A 971 -12.50 -15.45 23.43
N VAL A 972 -12.07 -15.80 24.66
CA VAL A 972 -11.16 -16.93 24.91
C VAL A 972 -11.97 -18.19 25.22
N ASN A 973 -12.05 -19.10 24.26
CA ASN A 973 -12.82 -20.34 24.43
C ASN A 973 -12.10 -21.34 25.35
N LEU A 974 -12.70 -21.62 26.51
CA LEU A 974 -12.19 -22.57 27.50
C LEU A 974 -12.53 -24.04 27.19
N ASN A 975 -13.44 -24.32 26.25
CA ASN A 975 -13.84 -25.69 25.87
C ASN A 975 -14.08 -26.60 27.09
N SER A 976 -13.42 -27.76 27.17
CA SER A 976 -13.63 -28.72 28.25
C SER A 976 -13.11 -28.27 29.61
N VAL A 977 -12.23 -27.24 29.69
CA VAL A 977 -11.81 -26.70 30.99
C VAL A 977 -12.87 -25.79 31.62
N ALA A 978 -13.85 -25.32 30.85
CA ALA A 978 -14.90 -24.39 31.32
C ALA A 978 -15.73 -24.93 32.50
N ARG A 979 -15.80 -26.26 32.66
CA ARG A 979 -16.52 -26.93 33.75
C ARG A 979 -15.81 -26.86 35.11
N PHE A 980 -14.52 -26.51 35.13
CA PHE A 980 -13.71 -26.52 36.34
C PHE A 980 -13.62 -25.12 36.95
N GLY A 981 -13.89 -25.03 38.24
CA GLY A 981 -13.59 -23.85 39.06
C GLY A 981 -12.13 -23.86 39.49
N ILE A 982 -11.56 -25.06 39.65
CA ILE A 982 -10.14 -25.26 39.93
C ILE A 982 -9.60 -26.36 39.02
N ILE A 983 -8.50 -26.08 38.32
CA ILE A 983 -7.67 -27.14 37.73
C ILE A 983 -6.18 -26.91 38.01
N ALA A 984 -5.46 -27.95 38.42
CA ALA A 984 -4.05 -27.85 38.81
C ALA A 984 -3.17 -28.94 38.20
N GLY A 985 -1.86 -28.70 38.20
CA GLY A 985 -0.83 -29.64 37.71
C GLY A 985 -0.37 -30.62 38.79
N VAL A 986 0.00 -30.11 39.97
CA VAL A 986 0.73 -30.89 41.00
C VAL A 986 0.08 -30.91 42.38
N GLY A 987 -0.87 -30.01 42.68
CA GLY A 987 -1.53 -30.01 44.00
C GLY A 987 -2.72 -29.06 44.09
N ILE A 988 -3.69 -29.42 44.92
CA ILE A 988 -4.82 -28.58 45.28
C ILE A 988 -4.97 -28.65 46.79
N THR A 989 -4.80 -27.52 47.47
CA THR A 989 -4.74 -27.52 48.92
C THR A 989 -5.66 -26.46 49.50
N ASN A 990 -6.50 -26.85 50.46
CA ASN A 990 -7.19 -25.96 51.38
C ASN A 990 -6.52 -26.06 52.76
N ASN A 991 -5.71 -25.06 53.13
CA ASN A 991 -4.85 -25.12 54.32
C ASN A 991 -5.63 -25.01 55.64
N ALA A 992 -6.65 -24.15 55.69
CA ALA A 992 -7.47 -23.88 56.86
C ALA A 992 -8.87 -23.42 56.43
N GLY A 993 -9.83 -23.35 57.36
CA GLY A 993 -11.17 -22.83 57.07
C GLY A 993 -12.01 -23.69 56.12
N GLN A 994 -13.29 -23.33 55.97
CA GLN A 994 -14.24 -24.03 55.11
C GLN A 994 -14.34 -23.27 53.78
N SER A 995 -13.51 -23.64 52.80
CA SER A 995 -13.63 -23.11 51.45
C SER A 995 -14.77 -23.76 50.67
N GLU A 996 -15.40 -23.01 49.78
CA GLU A 996 -16.53 -23.47 48.97
C GLU A 996 -16.31 -23.19 47.49
N ILE A 997 -16.55 -24.20 46.66
CA ILE A 997 -16.55 -24.10 45.19
C ILE A 997 -17.96 -24.43 44.72
N HIS A 998 -18.64 -23.49 44.06
CA HIS A 998 -20.06 -23.62 43.69
C HIS A 998 -20.24 -23.90 42.20
N ASP A 999 -21.08 -24.90 41.89
CA ASP A 999 -21.57 -25.25 40.55
C ASP A 999 -20.47 -25.53 39.51
N MET A 1000 -19.30 -25.98 40.00
CA MET A 1000 -18.11 -26.27 39.21
C MET A 1000 -17.29 -27.42 39.79
N ASP A 1001 -16.51 -28.08 38.93
CA ASP A 1001 -15.65 -29.19 39.31
C ASP A 1001 -14.26 -28.74 39.77
N ILE A 1002 -13.58 -29.62 40.51
CA ILE A 1002 -12.16 -29.54 40.82
C ILE A 1002 -11.41 -30.65 40.07
N GLY A 1003 -10.34 -30.31 39.37
CA GLY A 1003 -9.56 -31.27 38.59
C GLY A 1003 -8.05 -31.20 38.87
N ILE A 1004 -7.38 -32.34 38.98
CA ILE A 1004 -5.92 -32.38 39.08
C ILE A 1004 -5.31 -33.33 38.05
N SER A 1005 -4.41 -32.81 37.21
CA SER A 1005 -3.68 -33.61 36.23
C SER A 1005 -2.37 -32.95 35.78
N PRO A 1006 -1.25 -33.70 35.73
CA PRO A 1006 -1.12 -35.16 35.96
C PRO A 1006 -1.12 -35.58 37.45
N GLY A 1007 -1.28 -34.65 38.39
CA GLY A 1007 -1.36 -34.96 39.81
C GLY A 1007 -2.50 -35.93 40.17
N VAL A 1008 -2.34 -36.57 41.33
CA VAL A 1008 -3.19 -37.66 41.83
C VAL A 1008 -4.11 -37.19 42.95
N ARG A 1009 -5.08 -38.01 43.34
CA ARG A 1009 -6.08 -37.69 44.37
C ARG A 1009 -5.44 -37.37 45.72
N ALA A 1010 -4.35 -38.05 46.07
CA ALA A 1010 -3.59 -37.78 47.30
C ALA A 1010 -2.99 -36.36 47.35
N SER A 1011 -2.86 -35.69 46.20
CA SER A 1011 -2.41 -34.30 46.08
C SER A 1011 -3.56 -33.29 46.19
N VAL A 1012 -4.80 -33.74 46.40
CA VAL A 1012 -5.94 -32.91 46.78
C VAL A 1012 -6.14 -33.02 48.29
N THR A 1013 -5.79 -31.97 49.02
CA THR A 1013 -5.75 -31.96 50.50
C THR A 1013 -6.63 -30.87 51.08
N GLY A 1014 -7.27 -31.12 52.22
CA GLY A 1014 -8.13 -30.13 52.89
C GLY A 1014 -9.57 -30.07 52.37
N PHE A 1015 -10.03 -31.10 51.65
CA PHE A 1015 -11.40 -31.32 51.21
C PHE A 1015 -11.92 -32.67 51.76
N PRO A 1016 -12.40 -32.75 53.02
CA PRO A 1016 -12.79 -31.66 53.94
C PRO A 1016 -11.62 -30.99 54.72
N PRO A 1017 -11.80 -29.79 55.32
CA PRO A 1017 -13.06 -29.04 55.51
C PRO A 1017 -13.58 -28.26 54.29
N GLY A 1018 -12.80 -28.08 53.22
CA GLY A 1018 -13.29 -27.50 51.98
C GLY A 1018 -14.37 -28.38 51.33
N ILE A 1019 -15.33 -27.75 50.66
CA ILE A 1019 -16.46 -28.42 50.01
C ILE A 1019 -16.62 -27.99 48.55
N VAL A 1020 -17.17 -28.90 47.75
CA VAL A 1020 -17.62 -28.62 46.38
C VAL A 1020 -19.14 -28.78 46.37
N VAL A 1021 -19.84 -27.70 46.06
CA VAL A 1021 -21.30 -27.63 46.01
C VAL A 1021 -21.72 -27.82 44.56
N ASN A 1022 -22.60 -28.80 44.29
CA ASN A 1022 -23.09 -29.15 42.95
C ASN A 1022 -21.98 -29.43 41.90
N GLY A 1023 -20.84 -29.93 42.36
CA GLY A 1023 -19.71 -30.34 41.52
C GLY A 1023 -18.99 -31.55 42.10
N ALA A 1024 -17.94 -32.00 41.42
CA ALA A 1024 -17.15 -33.14 41.84
C ALA A 1024 -15.65 -32.85 41.82
N ILE A 1025 -14.91 -33.61 42.63
CA ILE A 1025 -13.45 -33.63 42.61
C ILE A 1025 -13.01 -34.79 41.71
N PHE A 1026 -12.13 -34.51 40.73
CA PHE A 1026 -11.57 -35.48 39.80
C PHE A 1026 -10.04 -35.45 39.84
N ALA A 1027 -9.42 -36.62 39.83
CA ALA A 1027 -7.98 -36.80 39.81
C ALA A 1027 -7.52 -37.82 38.76
N SER A 1028 -6.24 -37.75 38.38
CA SER A 1028 -5.71 -38.57 37.26
C SER A 1028 -5.70 -40.08 37.54
N ASP A 1029 -5.74 -40.48 38.81
CA ASP A 1029 -5.78 -41.87 39.28
C ASP A 1029 -7.19 -42.36 39.63
N ASP A 1030 -8.23 -41.56 39.38
CA ASP A 1030 -9.62 -42.00 39.58
C ASP A 1030 -10.02 -43.04 38.54
N VAL A 1031 -10.31 -44.26 39.02
CA VAL A 1031 -10.73 -45.39 38.18
C VAL A 1031 -12.23 -45.40 37.86
N SER A 1032 -13.04 -44.64 38.63
CA SER A 1032 -14.49 -44.53 38.45
C SER A 1032 -14.93 -43.07 38.64
N PRO A 1033 -15.75 -42.51 37.72
CA PRO A 1033 -16.24 -43.14 36.50
C PRO A 1033 -15.12 -43.37 35.45
N PRO A 1034 -15.25 -44.36 34.55
CA PRO A 1034 -14.26 -44.57 33.49
C PRO A 1034 -14.05 -43.31 32.62
N GLY A 1035 -12.81 -42.99 32.30
CA GLY A 1035 -12.46 -41.87 31.41
C GLY A 1035 -12.09 -40.55 32.11
N VAL A 1036 -12.08 -40.50 33.45
CA VAL A 1036 -11.67 -39.29 34.20
C VAL A 1036 -10.28 -38.79 33.81
N ALA A 1037 -9.28 -39.67 33.73
CA ALA A 1037 -7.93 -39.29 33.31
C ALA A 1037 -7.90 -38.66 31.91
N ALA A 1038 -8.65 -39.20 30.95
CA ALA A 1038 -8.74 -38.66 29.59
C ALA A 1038 -9.45 -37.29 29.57
N MET A 1039 -10.55 -37.15 30.33
CA MET A 1039 -11.26 -35.88 30.50
C MET A 1039 -10.33 -34.80 31.08
N LEU A 1040 -9.57 -35.13 32.12
CA LEU A 1040 -8.63 -34.18 32.73
C LEU A 1040 -7.49 -33.81 31.80
N ILE A 1041 -6.93 -34.77 31.05
CA ILE A 1041 -5.92 -34.50 30.02
C ILE A 1041 -6.49 -33.54 28.95
N GLN A 1042 -7.71 -33.77 28.48
CA GLN A 1042 -8.35 -32.88 27.51
C GLN A 1042 -8.57 -31.48 28.09
N ALA A 1043 -9.04 -31.39 29.34
CA ALA A 1043 -9.20 -30.11 30.04
C ALA A 1043 -7.86 -29.36 30.19
N LYS A 1044 -6.74 -30.05 30.45
CA LYS A 1044 -5.40 -29.44 30.49
C LYS A 1044 -4.91 -28.99 29.12
N ASN A 1045 -5.22 -29.74 28.06
CA ASN A 1045 -4.91 -29.34 26.69
C ASN A 1045 -5.71 -28.09 26.29
N ASP A 1046 -7.00 -28.04 26.61
CA ASP A 1046 -7.86 -26.91 26.32
C ASP A 1046 -7.46 -25.67 27.15
N LEU A 1047 -7.07 -25.86 28.41
CA LEU A 1047 -6.46 -24.79 29.22
C LEU A 1047 -5.19 -24.25 28.56
N THR A 1048 -4.32 -25.13 28.07
CA THR A 1048 -3.08 -24.73 27.38
C THR A 1048 -3.39 -23.99 26.08
N ALA A 1049 -4.42 -24.42 25.34
CA ALA A 1049 -4.87 -23.74 24.14
C ALA A 1049 -5.44 -22.34 24.45
N ALA A 1050 -6.31 -22.23 25.46
CA ALA A 1050 -6.87 -20.97 25.93
C ALA A 1050 -5.78 -20.01 26.42
N TYR A 1051 -4.81 -20.51 27.19
CA TYR A 1051 -3.64 -19.74 27.64
C TYR A 1051 -2.85 -19.18 26.45
N ASN A 1052 -2.53 -20.03 25.46
CA ASN A 1052 -1.76 -19.61 24.28
C ASN A 1052 -2.55 -18.63 23.40
N PHE A 1053 -3.86 -18.82 23.28
CA PHE A 1053 -4.75 -17.90 22.56
C PHE A 1053 -4.76 -16.52 23.23
N ALA A 1054 -5.02 -16.47 24.55
CA ALA A 1054 -5.02 -15.23 25.31
C ALA A 1054 -3.65 -14.52 25.26
N LYS A 1055 -2.54 -15.27 25.37
CA LYS A 1055 -1.16 -14.75 25.26
C LYS A 1055 -0.84 -14.20 23.86
N GLY A 1056 -1.41 -14.79 22.82
CA GLY A 1056 -1.18 -14.44 21.42
C GLY A 1056 -2.14 -13.42 20.82
N ALA A 1057 -3.22 -13.06 21.53
CA ALA A 1057 -4.21 -12.11 21.05
C ALA A 1057 -3.58 -10.72 20.79
N SER A 1058 -3.87 -10.15 19.61
CA SER A 1058 -3.24 -8.91 19.12
C SER A 1058 -4.20 -7.92 18.45
N VAL A 1059 -5.49 -8.24 18.36
CA VAL A 1059 -6.51 -7.40 17.75
C VAL A 1059 -7.71 -7.34 18.71
N PRO A 1060 -8.14 -6.16 19.20
CA PRO A 1060 -7.53 -4.85 18.98
C PRO A 1060 -6.08 -4.78 19.52
N ALA A 1061 -5.30 -3.80 19.08
CA ALA A 1061 -3.89 -3.68 19.48
C ALA A 1061 -3.75 -3.62 21.03
N PRO A 1062 -2.85 -4.40 21.65
CA PRO A 1062 -2.72 -4.43 23.11
C PRO A 1062 -2.28 -3.08 23.70
N VAL A 1063 -2.99 -2.62 24.73
CA VAL A 1063 -2.62 -1.48 25.55
C VAL A 1063 -1.52 -1.90 26.53
N LEU A 1064 -0.37 -1.24 26.48
CA LEU A 1064 0.72 -1.51 27.42
C LEU A 1064 0.39 -0.94 28.80
N ILE A 1065 0.42 -1.80 29.81
CA ILE A 1065 0.22 -1.44 31.22
C ILE A 1065 1.37 -1.99 32.07
N SER A 1066 1.64 -1.36 33.21
CA SER A 1066 2.70 -1.79 34.12
C SER A 1066 2.41 -1.30 35.54
N GLY A 1067 2.87 -2.06 36.54
CA GLY A 1067 2.73 -1.67 37.95
C GLY A 1067 1.31 -1.84 38.49
N ASP A 1068 0.93 -0.96 39.42
CA ASP A 1068 -0.35 -0.99 40.11
C ASP A 1068 -1.48 -0.42 39.25
N GLN A 1069 -2.59 -1.15 39.13
CA GLN A 1069 -3.79 -0.75 38.40
C GLN A 1069 -4.96 -0.37 39.34
N GLY A 1070 -4.74 -0.39 40.66
CA GLY A 1070 -5.76 -0.02 41.62
C GLY A 1070 -6.23 1.43 41.46
N GLY A 1071 -7.54 1.63 41.36
CA GLY A 1071 -8.18 2.94 41.17
C GLY A 1071 -8.43 3.32 39.70
N LEU A 1072 -8.05 2.48 38.74
CA LEU A 1072 -8.31 2.71 37.32
C LEU A 1072 -9.67 2.15 36.89
N THR A 1073 -10.23 2.76 35.85
CA THR A 1073 -11.36 2.19 35.09
C THR A 1073 -10.87 1.80 33.70
N LEU A 1074 -10.98 0.52 33.36
CA LEU A 1074 -10.51 -0.03 32.09
C LEU A 1074 -11.70 -0.47 31.23
N THR A 1075 -11.72 0.02 29.98
CA THR A 1075 -12.71 -0.37 28.96
C THR A 1075 -12.36 -1.71 28.31
N PRO A 1076 -13.25 -2.32 27.51
CA PRO A 1076 -13.00 -3.64 26.92
C PRO A 1076 -11.80 -3.63 25.98
N GLY A 1077 -10.95 -4.67 26.03
CA GLY A 1077 -9.75 -4.72 25.21
C GLY A 1077 -8.66 -5.66 25.70
N ILE A 1078 -7.49 -5.59 25.05
CA ILE A 1078 -6.30 -6.38 25.39
C ILE A 1078 -5.33 -5.48 26.15
N TYR A 1079 -4.89 -5.91 27.33
CA TYR A 1079 -3.96 -5.20 28.19
C TYR A 1079 -2.72 -6.02 28.43
N LYS A 1080 -1.53 -5.48 28.17
CA LYS A 1080 -0.27 -6.22 28.21
C LYS A 1080 0.73 -5.61 29.18
N SER A 1081 1.15 -6.40 30.17
CA SER A 1081 2.31 -6.12 31.02
C SER A 1081 3.44 -7.09 30.67
N THR A 1082 4.63 -6.57 30.40
CA THR A 1082 5.84 -7.39 30.17
C THR A 1082 6.47 -7.89 31.47
N SER A 1083 6.02 -7.36 32.62
CA SER A 1083 6.50 -7.68 33.97
C SER A 1083 5.37 -8.28 34.82
N SER A 1084 5.46 -8.15 36.14
CA SER A 1084 4.33 -8.38 37.04
C SER A 1084 3.26 -7.29 36.90
N LEU A 1085 2.05 -7.60 37.35
CA LEU A 1085 0.92 -6.67 37.45
C LEU A 1085 0.35 -6.71 38.87
N LEU A 1086 0.01 -5.53 39.40
CA LEU A 1086 -0.46 -5.35 40.77
C LEU A 1086 -1.83 -4.66 40.80
N ILE A 1087 -2.68 -4.99 41.77
CA ILE A 1087 -3.87 -4.21 42.16
C ILE A 1087 -3.81 -4.00 43.67
N ALA A 1088 -3.43 -2.81 44.13
CA ALA A 1088 -3.25 -2.54 45.56
C ALA A 1088 -3.72 -1.14 45.99
N SER A 1089 -3.47 -0.09 45.21
CA SER A 1089 -3.77 1.31 45.59
C SER A 1089 -5.25 1.67 45.62
N GLY A 1090 -6.13 0.79 45.15
CA GLY A 1090 -7.59 0.97 45.04
C GLY A 1090 -8.22 -0.22 44.33
N ASP A 1091 -9.53 -0.16 44.08
CA ASP A 1091 -10.23 -1.18 43.28
C ASP A 1091 -10.07 -0.90 41.78
N LEU A 1092 -9.96 -1.97 40.99
CA LEU A 1092 -9.94 -1.88 39.53
C LEU A 1092 -11.38 -1.99 39.00
N THR A 1093 -11.85 -1.00 38.25
CA THR A 1093 -13.16 -1.06 37.59
C THR A 1093 -13.03 -1.52 36.14
N LEU A 1094 -13.80 -2.52 35.73
CA LEU A 1094 -13.93 -2.96 34.34
C LEU A 1094 -15.30 -2.55 33.82
N ASP A 1095 -15.34 -1.61 32.88
CA ASP A 1095 -16.56 -0.99 32.38
C ASP A 1095 -16.88 -1.42 30.95
N ALA A 1096 -17.96 -2.18 30.78
CA ALA A 1096 -18.44 -2.68 29.48
C ALA A 1096 -19.04 -1.59 28.58
N GLN A 1097 -19.24 -0.37 29.08
CA GLN A 1097 -19.81 0.75 28.32
C GLN A 1097 -21.18 0.44 27.68
N GLY A 1098 -21.96 -0.46 28.29
CA GLY A 1098 -23.26 -0.90 27.82
C GLY A 1098 -23.27 -2.17 26.97
N ASP A 1099 -22.10 -2.77 26.67
CA ASP A 1099 -22.00 -4.03 25.92
C ASP A 1099 -21.81 -5.24 26.86
N PRO A 1100 -22.85 -6.07 27.11
CA PRO A 1100 -22.71 -7.24 27.96
C PRO A 1100 -21.77 -8.33 27.40
N ASN A 1101 -21.43 -8.27 26.11
CA ASN A 1101 -20.49 -9.19 25.46
C ASN A 1101 -19.06 -8.65 25.43
N ALA A 1102 -18.80 -7.52 26.10
CA ALA A 1102 -17.48 -6.93 26.21
C ALA A 1102 -16.46 -7.90 26.82
N VAL A 1103 -15.28 -8.00 26.20
CA VAL A 1103 -14.20 -8.92 26.61
C VAL A 1103 -12.95 -8.17 27.05
N TRP A 1104 -12.33 -8.66 28.12
CA TRP A 1104 -11.01 -8.22 28.59
C TRP A 1104 -10.01 -9.38 28.54
N ILE A 1105 -8.83 -9.13 27.98
CA ILE A 1105 -7.68 -10.04 28.06
C ILE A 1105 -6.51 -9.30 28.70
N PHE A 1106 -6.09 -9.75 29.89
CA PHE A 1106 -4.86 -9.31 30.55
C PHE A 1106 -3.73 -10.30 30.25
N GLN A 1107 -2.70 -9.83 29.53
CA GLN A 1107 -1.48 -10.58 29.20
C GLN A 1107 -0.34 -10.14 30.13
N ILE A 1108 0.01 -10.99 31.10
CA ILE A 1108 0.98 -10.64 32.15
C ILE A 1108 2.23 -11.50 31.98
N GLY A 1109 3.38 -10.87 31.77
CA GLY A 1109 4.65 -11.54 31.49
C GLY A 1109 5.21 -12.33 32.68
N SER A 1110 4.95 -11.87 33.91
CA SER A 1110 5.40 -12.51 35.14
C SER A 1110 4.24 -12.84 36.08
N SER A 1111 4.18 -12.27 37.29
CA SER A 1111 3.20 -12.61 38.32
C SER A 1111 2.05 -11.60 38.35
N PHE A 1112 0.87 -12.06 38.73
CA PHE A 1112 -0.27 -11.20 39.05
C PHE A 1112 -0.50 -11.19 40.56
N THR A 1113 -0.79 -10.04 41.14
CA THR A 1113 -1.09 -9.93 42.57
C THR A 1113 -2.18 -8.89 42.82
N SER A 1114 -3.22 -9.25 43.56
CA SER A 1114 -4.05 -8.28 44.27
C SER A 1114 -3.68 -8.24 45.76
N ILE A 1115 -3.80 -7.07 46.39
CA ILE A 1115 -3.54 -6.88 47.82
C ILE A 1115 -4.79 -6.30 48.45
N GLY A 1116 -5.33 -6.98 49.47
CA GLY A 1116 -6.47 -6.47 50.24
C GLY A 1116 -6.10 -5.32 51.18
N GLY A 1117 -7.11 -4.54 51.60
CA GLY A 1117 -6.95 -3.39 52.50
C GLY A 1117 -7.73 -2.19 52.00
N ALA A 1118 -7.02 -1.16 51.51
CA ALA A 1118 -7.63 0.06 50.95
C ALA A 1118 -8.13 -0.11 49.49
N GLY A 1119 -8.02 -1.32 48.91
CA GLY A 1119 -8.34 -1.66 47.52
C GLY A 1119 -8.10 -3.14 47.23
N GLY A 1120 -7.86 -3.47 45.95
CA GLY A 1120 -7.49 -4.82 45.51
C GLY A 1120 -8.63 -5.65 44.93
N SER A 1121 -9.88 -5.17 44.97
CA SER A 1121 -11.01 -5.84 44.35
C SER A 1121 -11.17 -5.42 42.88
N ILE A 1122 -11.90 -6.23 42.12
CA ILE A 1122 -12.29 -5.93 40.74
C ILE A 1122 -13.80 -5.67 40.72
N ILE A 1123 -14.20 -4.50 40.22
CA ILE A 1123 -15.59 -4.05 40.12
C ILE A 1123 -16.03 -4.12 38.66
N LEU A 1124 -17.19 -4.71 38.41
CA LEU A 1124 -17.80 -4.75 37.07
C LEU A 1124 -18.85 -3.64 36.93
N SER A 1125 -18.80 -2.89 35.84
CA SER A 1125 -19.79 -1.87 35.49
C SER A 1125 -20.18 -1.94 34.02
N GLY A 1126 -21.23 -1.21 33.63
CA GLY A 1126 -21.65 -1.09 32.24
C GLY A 1126 -22.15 -2.39 31.59
N GLY A 1127 -22.47 -3.43 32.38
CA GLY A 1127 -22.88 -4.75 31.88
C GLY A 1127 -21.75 -5.78 31.79
N ALA A 1128 -20.54 -5.47 32.28
CA ALA A 1128 -19.39 -6.38 32.23
C ALA A 1128 -19.70 -7.70 32.94
N GLN A 1129 -19.30 -8.82 32.34
CA GLN A 1129 -19.52 -10.17 32.87
C GLN A 1129 -18.20 -10.86 33.22
N PRO A 1130 -18.12 -11.58 34.36
CA PRO A 1130 -16.91 -12.31 34.78
C PRO A 1130 -16.48 -13.35 33.74
N ASP A 1131 -17.44 -13.98 33.06
CA ASP A 1131 -17.21 -14.97 32.01
C ASP A 1131 -16.45 -14.43 30.78
N ASN A 1132 -16.42 -13.11 30.59
CA ASN A 1132 -15.74 -12.42 29.49
C ASN A 1132 -14.38 -11.81 29.90
N ILE A 1133 -13.89 -12.08 31.11
CA ILE A 1133 -12.63 -11.54 31.62
C ILE A 1133 -11.59 -12.66 31.76
N PHE A 1134 -10.42 -12.47 31.14
CA PHE A 1134 -9.36 -13.48 31.08
C PHE A 1134 -8.01 -12.92 31.53
N TRP A 1135 -7.42 -13.57 32.53
CA TRP A 1135 -6.13 -13.21 33.13
C TRP A 1135 -5.07 -14.24 32.75
N GLN A 1136 -4.34 -14.00 31.67
CA GLN A 1136 -3.21 -14.84 31.26
C GLN A 1136 -1.96 -14.43 32.06
N VAL A 1137 -1.46 -15.33 32.90
CA VAL A 1137 -0.33 -15.04 33.81
C VAL A 1137 0.89 -15.90 33.48
N GLY A 1138 2.02 -15.24 33.19
CA GLY A 1138 3.28 -15.88 32.78
C GLY A 1138 3.94 -16.73 33.86
N SER A 1139 3.58 -16.51 35.12
CA SER A 1139 3.97 -17.31 36.28
C SER A 1139 2.77 -17.58 37.18
N SER A 1140 2.79 -17.06 38.41
CA SER A 1140 1.79 -17.32 39.45
C SER A 1140 0.87 -16.11 39.68
N ALA A 1141 -0.37 -16.38 40.06
CA ALA A 1141 -1.35 -15.40 40.50
C ALA A 1141 -1.58 -15.50 42.01
N THR A 1142 -1.64 -14.36 42.69
CA THR A 1142 -1.99 -14.27 44.11
C THR A 1142 -3.18 -13.34 44.28
N ILE A 1143 -4.27 -13.86 44.83
CA ILE A 1143 -5.48 -13.11 45.17
C ILE A 1143 -5.41 -12.74 46.64
N GLY A 1144 -5.37 -11.44 46.93
CA GLY A 1144 -5.15 -10.88 48.26
C GLY A 1144 -6.28 -11.16 49.25
N ASP A 1145 -5.98 -11.04 50.54
CA ASP A 1145 -6.94 -11.30 51.62
C ASP A 1145 -8.20 -10.43 51.48
N PHE A 1146 -9.38 -11.02 51.69
CA PHE A 1146 -10.67 -10.32 51.67
C PHE A 1146 -10.97 -9.50 50.38
N THR A 1147 -10.34 -9.83 49.25
CA THR A 1147 -10.64 -9.19 47.96
C THR A 1147 -11.75 -9.91 47.21
N SER A 1148 -12.48 -9.19 46.35
CA SER A 1148 -13.42 -9.77 45.38
C SER A 1148 -12.79 -9.78 43.99
N PHE A 1149 -12.48 -10.97 43.48
CA PHE A 1149 -11.86 -11.17 42.18
C PHE A 1149 -12.89 -11.52 41.10
N GLN A 1150 -12.71 -10.99 39.89
CA GLN A 1150 -13.60 -11.17 38.75
C GLN A 1150 -12.85 -11.74 37.54
N GLY A 1151 -13.30 -12.89 37.04
CA GLY A 1151 -12.84 -13.49 35.79
C GLY A 1151 -11.99 -14.76 35.91
N ASN A 1152 -11.46 -15.18 34.77
CA ASN A 1152 -10.83 -16.48 34.57
C ASN A 1152 -9.30 -16.37 34.60
N ILE A 1153 -8.65 -16.96 35.62
CA ILE A 1153 -7.19 -17.01 35.70
C ILE A 1153 -6.66 -18.20 34.89
N LEU A 1154 -5.74 -17.90 33.98
CA LEU A 1154 -4.96 -18.86 33.19
C LEU A 1154 -3.48 -18.71 33.55
N ALA A 1155 -3.07 -19.32 34.67
CA ALA A 1155 -1.71 -19.21 35.20
C ALA A 1155 -0.78 -20.30 34.66
N LEU A 1156 0.47 -19.97 34.34
CA LEU A 1156 1.44 -20.97 33.93
C LEU A 1156 1.85 -21.86 35.12
N THR A 1157 2.13 -21.24 36.28
CA THR A 1157 2.62 -21.96 37.48
C THR A 1157 1.51 -22.17 38.49
N SER A 1158 1.22 -21.25 39.40
CA SER A 1158 0.29 -21.51 40.52
C SER A 1158 -0.75 -20.41 40.70
N VAL A 1159 -1.83 -20.72 41.42
CA VAL A 1159 -2.79 -19.72 41.92
C VAL A 1159 -2.90 -19.85 43.43
N THR A 1160 -2.76 -18.75 44.14
CA THR A 1160 -2.98 -18.69 45.59
C THR A 1160 -4.13 -17.74 45.88
N MET A 1161 -5.14 -18.20 46.61
CA MET A 1161 -6.17 -17.35 47.20
C MET A 1161 -5.91 -17.22 48.69
N ASN A 1162 -5.65 -15.99 49.12
CA ASN A 1162 -5.41 -15.67 50.51
C ASN A 1162 -6.72 -15.60 51.32
N SER A 1163 -6.64 -15.38 52.63
CA SER A 1163 -7.75 -15.60 53.56
C SER A 1163 -8.95 -14.72 53.24
N GLY A 1164 -10.15 -15.31 53.15
CA GLY A 1164 -11.40 -14.58 52.96
C GLY A 1164 -11.62 -14.02 51.55
N ALA A 1165 -10.72 -14.28 50.59
CA ALA A 1165 -10.92 -13.86 49.21
C ALA A 1165 -12.10 -14.60 48.56
N THR A 1166 -12.89 -13.85 47.78
CA THR A 1166 -13.98 -14.37 46.96
C THR A 1166 -13.65 -14.20 45.48
N ALA A 1167 -14.11 -15.13 44.65
CA ALA A 1167 -13.96 -15.03 43.21
C ALA A 1167 -15.24 -15.46 42.48
N GLU A 1168 -15.59 -14.72 41.45
CA GLU A 1168 -16.58 -15.11 40.45
C GLU A 1168 -15.81 -15.36 39.15
N GLY A 1169 -15.55 -16.63 38.87
CA GLY A 1169 -14.50 -16.98 37.91
C GLY A 1169 -13.88 -18.35 38.13
N ARG A 1170 -12.67 -18.54 37.58
CA ARG A 1170 -11.97 -19.83 37.55
C ARG A 1170 -10.50 -19.69 37.93
N MET A 1171 -9.98 -20.62 38.73
CA MET A 1171 -8.59 -20.68 39.20
C MET A 1171 -7.85 -21.82 38.48
N LEU A 1172 -7.36 -21.55 37.27
CA LEU A 1172 -6.80 -22.56 36.37
C LEU A 1172 -5.29 -22.38 36.24
N CYS A 1173 -4.52 -23.43 36.55
CA CYS A 1173 -3.07 -23.42 36.35
C CYS A 1173 -2.54 -24.62 35.56
N ILE A 1174 -1.53 -24.38 34.73
CA ILE A 1174 -0.98 -25.39 33.80
C ILE A 1174 -0.02 -26.34 34.54
N ASN A 1175 0.93 -25.84 35.32
CA ASN A 1175 2.02 -26.69 35.83
C ASN A 1175 2.04 -26.86 37.35
N GLY A 1176 1.55 -25.88 38.12
CA GLY A 1176 1.73 -25.81 39.56
C GLY A 1176 0.49 -26.19 40.36
N ALA A 1177 0.37 -25.60 41.54
CA ALA A 1177 -0.68 -25.89 42.50
C ALA A 1177 -1.70 -24.75 42.60
N VAL A 1178 -2.90 -25.09 43.06
CA VAL A 1178 -3.88 -24.12 43.55
C VAL A 1178 -3.95 -24.22 45.07
N VAL A 1179 -3.73 -23.10 45.75
CA VAL A 1179 -3.67 -23.04 47.22
C VAL A 1179 -4.73 -22.06 47.73
N LEU A 1180 -5.66 -22.57 48.53
CA LEU A 1180 -6.62 -21.80 49.33
C LEU A 1180 -6.08 -21.73 50.75
N THR A 1181 -5.75 -20.53 51.25
CA THR A 1181 -5.04 -20.42 52.53
C THR A 1181 -5.97 -20.53 53.75
N SER A 1182 -7.25 -20.20 53.59
CA SER A 1182 -8.27 -20.22 54.64
C SER A 1182 -9.66 -20.41 54.01
N THR A 1183 -10.72 -19.83 54.59
CA THR A 1183 -12.06 -19.76 53.99
C THR A 1183 -12.04 -18.91 52.71
N ASN A 1184 -12.26 -19.54 51.55
CA ASN A 1184 -12.41 -18.90 50.25
C ASN A 1184 -13.71 -19.33 49.55
N ILE A 1185 -14.28 -18.46 48.71
CA ILE A 1185 -15.49 -18.76 47.93
C ILE A 1185 -15.16 -18.58 46.45
N ILE A 1186 -15.44 -19.61 45.64
CA ILE A 1186 -15.33 -19.55 44.18
C ILE A 1186 -16.70 -19.87 43.58
N ASN A 1187 -17.33 -18.86 42.98
CA ASN A 1187 -18.62 -18.95 42.31
C ASN A 1187 -18.44 -19.12 40.81
N ARG A 1188 -19.39 -19.83 40.19
CA ARG A 1188 -19.45 -19.96 38.74
C ARG A 1188 -19.70 -18.57 38.12
N PRO A 1189 -18.85 -18.15 37.16
CA PRO A 1189 -19.03 -16.90 36.43
C PRO A 1189 -20.21 -16.89 35.46
#